data_AF-A0A833S7E6-F1
#
_entry.id   AF-A0A833S7E6-F1
#
_cell.length_a   1.000
_cell.length_b   1.000
_cell.length_c   1.000
_cell.angle_alpha   90.00
_cell.angle_beta   90.00
_cell.angle_gamma   90.00
#
_symmetry.space_group_name_H-M   'P 1'
#
loop_
_entity.id
_entity.type
_entity.pdbx_description
1 polymer ?
#
loop_
_entity_poly.entity_id
_entity_poly.type
_entity_poly.pdbx_seq_one_letter_code
_entity_poly.pdbx_strand_id
1 'polypeptide(L)'
;MKDFVEDEGIAATENYPGRRLSANILSLFRAVDKKGLRGFLEGGVLKQSSPLTCAVQCDTDPLCLSFDFETITHDCYISHTDRYAHPEAFLDFPTGVYFEWQGVVDTPEIEPNGGQFNTQVVVRLLTAKLGAAIHYRIVPSTQLATTNLTAVGLFGSGKNFSIAASGDVITLPTYSCKIFAVAVKEGMNDSVVVISNEFKIFPSKYVYLVPYFNSNFHGRVTRIELGLKGKKRPRPARFLEFSDYETPNGIGPYNNQVAVIDLATLDPSFKGFCGGFTAFSNVSFVNETFLVPAADDPNYKTTAWKVILKSQFTASPTHLGFGKPAEMEQAVDYLYLIPYSNGTAYASKVLRIMALTFSSKAPIVEILDLSAVDKSLKGFGSAFTYGSYGYLVPRKNENGLFGKLARFRTDIFTPSSVEVLDLAAINSRYVGFSSAITYGNQAYLVPFRRPLTGDERTMNLREFPASNSGLVVRVNLNTFRVSGSLDLALFHPDLCGFSGAVTVTHFAYFVPYMRVRQPDSEEVSPYSGLVARVDLRDFTSVQFLDLTIVDTGLRGFMRGFAYRQYVFLVPHRWKFFDPKGPTQSGKVARIDTNDFTPSGISFLDLTAALRSQVPDFADSDLRGFHGGVVSGKYGFFVPYFNGATFSGKVCRINLDKFDEVQTLDLTQLDSKLRGFSDGILSKVQETLEANLFDEFQIRVGTTDPYDYTY
;
A
#
# COMPACT_ATOMS: atom_id res chain seq x y z
N MET A 1 22.66 58.09 -62.66
CA MET A 1 22.85 59.28 -63.52
C MET A 1 21.53 60.04 -63.48
N LYS A 2 21.57 61.31 -63.05
CA LYS A 2 20.47 62.25 -62.74
C LYS A 2 19.77 61.98 -61.40
N ASP A 3 20.00 62.77 -60.35
CA ASP A 3 19.83 64.22 -60.10
C ASP A 3 18.35 64.62 -59.98
N PHE A 4 17.89 64.90 -58.75
CA PHE A 4 17.57 66.23 -58.14
C PHE A 4 16.11 66.68 -58.43
N VAL A 5 15.23 66.71 -57.41
CA VAL A 5 14.74 67.91 -56.64
C VAL A 5 13.53 68.57 -57.35
N GLU A 6 12.40 68.99 -56.77
CA GLU A 6 11.97 69.63 -55.49
C GLU A 6 10.44 69.34 -55.35
N ASP A 7 9.86 69.00 -54.18
CA ASP A 7 9.26 69.89 -53.14
C ASP A 7 7.89 70.49 -53.58
N GLU A 8 6.80 70.61 -52.80
CA GLU A 8 6.52 70.75 -51.37
C GLU A 8 5.10 70.22 -51.04
N GLY A 9 4.76 70.00 -49.74
CA GLY A 9 3.36 70.18 -49.31
C GLY A 9 2.73 69.33 -48.20
N ILE A 10 3.48 68.96 -47.15
CA ILE A 10 3.10 68.93 -45.72
C ILE A 10 1.71 68.38 -45.29
N ALA A 11 1.74 67.25 -44.57
CA ALA A 11 1.12 67.12 -43.23
C ALA A 11 1.80 65.98 -42.43
N ALA A 12 2.58 66.37 -41.41
CA ALA A 12 3.13 65.48 -40.37
C ALA A 12 1.99 64.90 -39.50
N THR A 13 2.04 63.66 -39.01
CA THR A 13 2.99 63.21 -37.98
C THR A 13 3.31 61.72 -38.06
N GLU A 14 4.55 61.43 -37.66
CA GLU A 14 5.31 60.20 -37.82
C GLU A 14 4.81 59.03 -36.93
N ASN A 15 4.74 57.86 -37.57
CA ASN A 15 5.00 56.57 -36.93
C ASN A 15 6.49 56.27 -37.17
N TYR A 16 7.23 55.75 -36.18
CA TYR A 16 8.09 54.55 -36.30
C TYR A 16 8.87 54.20 -35.00
N PRO A 17 9.44 52.98 -34.86
CA PRO A 17 9.02 52.03 -33.82
C PRO A 17 10.19 51.45 -32.99
N GLY A 18 9.88 50.52 -32.09
CA GLY A 18 10.74 49.34 -31.89
C GLY A 18 11.28 49.10 -30.47
N ARG A 19 10.77 48.04 -29.82
CA ARG A 19 11.52 46.86 -29.31
C ARG A 19 10.76 46.21 -28.15
N ARG A 20 10.14 45.05 -28.43
CA ARG A 20 9.81 44.04 -27.43
C ARG A 20 11.12 43.45 -26.88
N LEU A 21 11.52 43.84 -25.66
CA LEU A 21 12.53 43.13 -24.86
C LEU A 21 12.17 43.24 -23.36
N SER A 22 12.06 42.07 -22.73
CA SER A 22 11.61 41.75 -21.36
C SER A 22 10.11 41.92 -21.06
N ALA A 23 9.38 40.80 -20.98
CA ALA A 23 8.10 40.75 -20.28
C ALA A 23 8.43 40.96 -18.80
N ASN A 24 8.09 42.13 -18.26
CA ASN A 24 8.30 42.44 -16.86
C ASN A 24 7.31 41.63 -15.99
N ILE A 25 7.64 41.24 -14.76
CA ILE A 25 6.77 40.45 -13.86
C ILE A 25 5.39 41.10 -13.65
N LEU A 26 5.33 42.45 -13.70
CA LEU A 26 4.09 43.21 -13.65
C LEU A 26 3.10 42.83 -14.78
N SER A 27 3.58 42.30 -15.90
CA SER A 27 2.73 41.81 -17.00
C SER A 27 1.97 40.52 -16.66
N LEU A 28 2.35 39.83 -15.59
CA LEU A 28 1.57 38.72 -15.03
C LEU A 28 0.38 39.22 -14.19
N PHE A 29 0.15 40.53 -14.08
CA PHE A 29 -0.95 41.09 -13.32
C PHE A 29 -1.89 41.88 -14.22
N ARG A 30 -3.19 41.75 -13.94
CA ARG A 30 -4.23 42.57 -14.55
C ARG A 30 -4.51 43.76 -13.62
N ALA A 31 -4.27 44.96 -14.12
CA ALA A 31 -4.60 46.19 -13.42
C ALA A 31 -6.10 46.50 -13.58
N VAL A 32 -6.75 46.89 -12.48
CA VAL A 32 -8.11 47.44 -12.46
C VAL A 32 -8.06 48.77 -11.70
N ASP A 33 -8.24 49.86 -12.44
CA ASP A 33 -8.18 51.20 -11.88
C ASP A 33 -9.33 51.48 -10.93
N LYS A 34 -9.06 52.32 -9.92
CA LYS A 34 -10.03 52.82 -8.94
C LYS A 34 -10.69 51.73 -8.10
N LYS A 35 -10.01 50.61 -7.94
CA LYS A 35 -10.46 49.44 -7.17
C LYS A 35 -9.38 48.99 -6.21
N GLY A 36 -9.80 48.31 -5.16
CA GLY A 36 -8.90 47.63 -4.22
C GLY A 36 -9.62 46.63 -3.35
N LEU A 37 -8.86 45.75 -2.71
CA LEU A 37 -9.35 44.71 -1.83
C LEU A 37 -9.24 45.17 -0.37
N ARG A 38 -10.38 45.50 0.25
CA ARG A 38 -10.38 46.09 1.60
C ARG A 38 -10.45 45.02 2.70
N GLY A 39 -9.55 45.12 3.67
CA GLY A 39 -9.56 44.28 4.88
C GLY A 39 -8.67 43.03 4.79
N PHE A 40 -8.03 42.78 3.65
CA PHE A 40 -7.17 41.63 3.40
C PHE A 40 -5.75 42.11 3.08
N LEU A 41 -4.86 42.04 4.08
CA LEU A 41 -3.49 42.58 4.03
C LEU A 41 -2.48 41.57 4.60
N GLU A 42 -2.73 40.28 4.38
CA GLU A 42 -2.00 39.19 5.01
C GLU A 42 -0.54 39.13 4.58
N GLY A 43 -0.24 39.54 3.35
CA GLY A 43 1.13 39.63 2.82
C GLY A 43 1.88 40.90 3.25
N GLY A 44 1.24 41.78 4.02
CA GLY A 44 1.84 43.00 4.57
C GLY A 44 1.80 44.20 3.63
N VAL A 45 2.42 45.30 4.09
CA VAL A 45 2.41 46.61 3.42
C VAL A 45 3.84 47.06 3.11
N LEU A 46 4.11 47.38 1.84
CA LEU A 46 5.39 47.96 1.40
C LEU A 46 5.21 49.46 1.21
N LYS A 47 5.95 50.26 1.96
CA LYS A 47 5.88 51.74 1.89
C LYS A 47 6.79 52.29 0.79
N GLN A 48 6.37 53.37 0.13
CA GLN A 48 7.16 54.07 -0.91
C GLN A 48 7.69 53.12 -2.01
N SER A 49 6.81 52.26 -2.51
CA SER A 49 7.12 51.22 -3.49
C SER A 49 6.76 51.65 -4.92
N SER A 50 6.97 50.76 -5.88
CA SER A 50 6.45 50.88 -7.25
C SER A 50 5.57 49.67 -7.57
N PRO A 51 4.64 49.75 -8.55
CA PRO A 51 3.85 48.59 -8.97
C PRO A 51 4.73 47.39 -9.37
N LEU A 52 5.89 47.65 -9.96
CA LEU A 52 6.86 46.60 -10.28
C LEU A 52 7.40 45.92 -9.02
N THR A 53 7.85 46.71 -8.04
CA THR A 53 8.38 46.18 -6.77
C THR A 53 7.30 45.38 -6.02
N CYS A 54 6.05 45.85 -6.05
CA CYS A 54 4.90 45.09 -5.55
C CYS A 54 4.75 43.74 -6.23
N ALA A 55 4.78 43.72 -7.56
CA ALA A 55 4.64 42.50 -8.34
C ALA A 55 5.78 41.50 -8.08
N VAL A 56 7.02 41.98 -7.91
CA VAL A 56 8.15 41.13 -7.49
C VAL A 56 7.90 40.54 -6.10
N GLN A 57 7.46 41.35 -5.13
CA GLN A 57 7.18 40.83 -3.79
C GLN A 57 6.05 39.80 -3.80
N CYS A 58 4.98 40.07 -4.55
CA CYS A 58 3.87 39.16 -4.70
C CYS A 58 4.28 37.85 -5.41
N ASP A 59 5.18 37.88 -6.40
CA ASP A 59 5.72 36.66 -7.05
C ASP A 59 6.58 35.82 -6.09
N THR A 60 7.32 36.47 -5.19
CA THR A 60 8.10 35.75 -4.17
C THR A 60 7.26 35.17 -3.03
N ASP A 61 6.05 35.70 -2.81
CA ASP A 61 5.12 35.20 -1.80
C ASP A 61 4.17 34.17 -2.43
N PRO A 62 4.33 32.85 -2.13
CA PRO A 62 3.54 31.81 -2.77
C PRO A 62 2.03 31.90 -2.47
N LEU A 63 1.64 32.64 -1.43
CA LEU A 63 0.25 32.84 -1.04
C LEU A 63 -0.36 34.09 -1.70
N CYS A 64 0.44 34.96 -2.31
CA CYS A 64 -0.07 36.17 -2.93
C CYS A 64 -0.99 35.85 -4.12
N LEU A 65 -2.17 36.48 -4.12
CA LEU A 65 -3.17 36.39 -5.18
C LEU A 65 -3.45 37.75 -5.82
N SER A 66 -3.27 38.84 -5.07
CA SER A 66 -3.41 40.19 -5.59
C SER A 66 -2.70 41.22 -4.72
N PHE A 67 -2.57 42.44 -5.21
CA PHE A 67 -2.13 43.57 -4.41
C PHE A 67 -2.81 44.87 -4.82
N ASP A 68 -3.03 45.78 -3.86
CA ASP A 68 -3.43 47.15 -4.16
C ASP A 68 -2.19 48.04 -4.19
N PHE A 69 -2.11 48.94 -5.17
CA PHE A 69 -1.13 50.02 -5.20
C PHE A 69 -1.83 51.36 -5.07
N GLU A 70 -1.50 52.12 -4.03
CA GLU A 70 -2.01 53.46 -3.78
C GLU A 70 -1.16 54.50 -4.52
N THR A 71 -1.76 55.22 -5.46
CA THR A 71 -1.05 56.12 -6.38
C THR A 71 -0.56 57.43 -5.74
N ILE A 72 -1.13 57.84 -4.61
CA ILE A 72 -0.71 59.05 -3.89
C ILE A 72 0.45 58.73 -2.95
N THR A 73 0.26 57.77 -2.03
CA THR A 73 1.29 57.44 -1.02
C THR A 73 2.36 56.50 -1.55
N HIS A 74 2.15 55.90 -2.72
CA HIS A 74 3.02 54.87 -3.32
C HIS A 74 3.12 53.63 -2.42
N ASP A 75 2.08 53.36 -1.63
CA ASP A 75 2.03 52.21 -0.75
C ASP A 75 1.47 50.99 -1.49
N CYS A 76 2.04 49.84 -1.18
CA CYS A 76 1.63 48.55 -1.70
C CYS A 76 1.01 47.70 -0.61
N TYR A 77 -0.09 47.04 -0.92
CA TYR A 77 -0.87 46.25 0.02
C TYR A 77 -1.03 44.84 -0.53
N ILE A 78 -0.27 43.88 -0.01
CA ILE A 78 -0.24 42.49 -0.52
C ILE A 78 -1.38 41.68 0.11
N SER A 79 -2.17 41.00 -0.72
CA SER A 79 -3.31 40.18 -0.31
C SER A 79 -3.10 38.71 -0.66
N HIS A 80 -3.45 37.81 0.27
CA HIS A 80 -3.47 36.35 0.01
C HIS A 80 -4.82 35.88 -0.56
N THR A 81 -5.64 36.82 -1.03
CA THR A 81 -6.95 36.57 -1.61
C THR A 81 -7.19 37.45 -2.84
N ASP A 82 -8.33 37.24 -3.49
CA ASP A 82 -8.73 37.91 -4.71
C ASP A 82 -10.22 38.24 -4.70
N ARG A 83 -10.68 38.98 -5.71
CA ARG A 83 -12.08 39.38 -5.86
C ARG A 83 -13.06 38.24 -6.15
N TYR A 84 -12.59 37.05 -6.53
CA TYR A 84 -13.46 35.88 -6.76
C TYR A 84 -13.74 35.15 -5.45
N ALA A 85 -12.74 35.08 -4.57
CA ALA A 85 -12.88 34.55 -3.23
C ALA A 85 -13.69 35.48 -2.30
N HIS A 86 -13.45 36.80 -2.40
CA HIS A 86 -14.14 37.83 -1.60
C HIS A 86 -14.67 38.98 -2.46
N PRO A 87 -15.73 38.75 -3.26
CA PRO A 87 -16.32 39.80 -4.09
C PRO A 87 -16.84 40.98 -3.28
N GLU A 88 -17.26 40.76 -2.03
CA GLU A 88 -17.71 41.79 -1.09
C GLU A 88 -16.62 42.77 -0.68
N ALA A 89 -15.35 42.34 -0.73
CA ALA A 89 -14.20 43.14 -0.34
C ALA A 89 -13.60 43.95 -1.49
N PHE A 90 -14.03 43.66 -2.73
CA PHE A 90 -13.58 44.33 -3.93
C PHE A 90 -14.33 45.64 -4.16
N LEU A 91 -13.85 46.70 -3.50
CA LEU A 91 -14.55 47.98 -3.37
C LEU A 91 -13.90 49.09 -4.19
N ASP A 92 -14.62 50.20 -4.32
CA ASP A 92 -14.07 51.40 -4.94
C ASP A 92 -12.94 51.99 -4.09
N PHE A 93 -11.81 52.25 -4.75
CA PHE A 93 -10.65 52.89 -4.18
C PHE A 93 -10.17 53.97 -5.14
N PRO A 94 -10.70 55.20 -5.06
CA PRO A 94 -10.50 56.23 -6.09
C PRO A 94 -9.04 56.53 -6.45
N THR A 95 -8.11 56.29 -5.52
CA THR A 95 -6.69 56.58 -5.64
C THR A 95 -5.83 55.30 -5.76
N GLY A 96 -6.46 54.13 -5.73
CA GLY A 96 -5.78 52.84 -5.84
C GLY A 96 -5.94 52.17 -7.21
N VAL A 97 -4.99 51.30 -7.50
CA VAL A 97 -5.04 50.36 -8.62
C VAL A 97 -4.93 48.95 -8.06
N TYR A 98 -5.91 48.12 -8.36
CA TYR A 98 -5.91 46.70 -7.99
C TYR A 98 -5.13 45.89 -9.03
N PHE A 99 -4.16 45.11 -8.61
CA PHE A 99 -3.41 44.21 -9.47
C PHE A 99 -3.76 42.75 -9.13
N GLU A 100 -4.44 42.09 -10.07
CA GLU A 100 -4.88 40.69 -9.96
C GLU A 100 -3.87 39.77 -10.62
N TRP A 101 -3.42 38.71 -9.93
CA TRP A 101 -2.51 37.72 -10.51
C TRP A 101 -3.14 36.98 -11.70
N GLN A 102 -2.43 36.88 -12.81
CA GLN A 102 -2.82 36.21 -14.06
C GLN A 102 -1.85 35.10 -14.48
N GLY A 103 -0.90 34.75 -13.61
CA GLY A 103 0.02 33.65 -13.87
C GLY A 103 -0.69 32.29 -13.96
N VAL A 104 0.12 31.26 -14.19
CA VAL A 104 -0.37 29.88 -14.30
C VAL A 104 -0.58 29.30 -12.91
N VAL A 105 -1.67 28.55 -12.72
CA VAL A 105 -1.93 27.82 -11.46
C VAL A 105 -0.90 26.70 -11.29
N ASP A 106 -0.44 26.49 -10.05
CA ASP A 106 0.47 25.39 -9.72
C ASP A 106 -0.11 24.03 -10.13
N THR A 107 0.71 23.24 -10.83
CA THR A 107 0.29 21.94 -11.35
C THR A 107 -0.13 20.98 -10.24
N PRO A 108 -1.16 20.14 -10.46
CA PRO A 108 -1.56 19.15 -9.49
C PRO A 108 -0.47 18.15 -9.14
N GLU A 109 -0.37 17.77 -7.87
CA GLU A 109 0.35 16.60 -7.40
C GLU A 109 -0.65 15.46 -7.12
N ILE A 110 -0.27 14.25 -7.50
CA ILE A 110 -1.08 13.02 -7.37
C ILE A 110 -0.35 12.07 -6.44
N GLU A 111 -0.97 11.70 -5.33
CA GLU A 111 -0.30 10.99 -4.24
C GLU A 111 -1.11 9.78 -3.73
N PRO A 112 -0.65 8.53 -3.89
CA PRO A 112 0.57 8.12 -4.61
C PRO A 112 0.43 8.26 -6.13
N ASN A 113 1.56 8.44 -6.83
CA ASN A 113 1.59 8.54 -8.29
C ASN A 113 1.76 7.17 -8.96
N GLY A 114 0.68 6.40 -9.03
CA GLY A 114 0.62 5.06 -9.60
C GLY A 114 1.10 3.95 -8.66
N GLY A 115 1.14 2.72 -9.18
CA GLY A 115 1.55 1.55 -8.41
C GLY A 115 0.76 0.30 -8.77
N GLN A 116 1.07 -0.81 -8.12
CA GLN A 116 0.36 -2.07 -8.28
C GLN A 116 -0.35 -2.44 -6.99
N PHE A 117 -1.66 -2.67 -7.07
CA PHE A 117 -2.53 -2.88 -5.92
C PHE A 117 -3.44 -4.06 -6.15
N ASN A 118 -3.56 -4.91 -5.12
CA ASN A 118 -4.45 -6.06 -5.18
C ASN A 118 -5.90 -5.73 -4.78
N THR A 119 -6.16 -4.46 -4.49
CA THR A 119 -7.44 -3.94 -4.04
C THR A 119 -7.61 -2.49 -4.46
N GLN A 120 -8.80 -1.95 -4.23
CA GLN A 120 -9.12 -0.55 -4.45
C GLN A 120 -8.35 0.34 -3.47
N VAL A 121 -7.77 1.43 -3.97
CA VAL A 121 -6.96 2.37 -3.20
C VAL A 121 -7.49 3.78 -3.31
N VAL A 122 -7.08 4.61 -2.34
CA VAL A 122 -7.34 6.04 -2.35
C VAL A 122 -6.12 6.82 -2.81
N VAL A 123 -6.36 7.93 -3.47
CA VAL A 123 -5.34 8.87 -3.97
C VAL A 123 -5.73 10.26 -3.50
N ARG A 124 -4.73 11.05 -3.11
CA ARG A 124 -4.89 12.45 -2.77
C ARG A 124 -4.49 13.32 -3.96
N LEU A 125 -5.28 14.36 -4.22
CA LEU A 125 -4.98 15.38 -5.23
C LEU A 125 -4.61 16.68 -4.52
N LEU A 126 -3.53 17.31 -4.95
CA LEU A 126 -2.95 18.49 -4.31
C LEU A 126 -2.65 19.56 -5.35
N THR A 127 -2.80 20.82 -4.98
CA THR A 127 -2.21 21.97 -5.69
C THR A 127 -1.77 22.99 -4.65
N ALA A 128 -0.62 23.63 -4.90
CA ALA A 128 -0.07 24.64 -3.99
C ALA A 128 -0.88 25.95 -4.01
N LYS A 129 -1.64 26.20 -5.09
CA LYS A 129 -2.35 27.46 -5.25
C LYS A 129 -3.61 27.50 -4.37
N LEU A 130 -3.66 28.45 -3.46
CA LEU A 130 -4.78 28.63 -2.54
C LEU A 130 -6.09 28.92 -3.30
N GLY A 131 -7.16 28.20 -2.94
CA GLY A 131 -8.47 28.35 -3.56
C GLY A 131 -8.57 27.82 -5.00
N ALA A 132 -7.53 27.17 -5.52
CA ALA A 132 -7.63 26.46 -6.79
C ALA A 132 -8.38 25.13 -6.62
N ALA A 133 -9.18 24.80 -7.63
CA ALA A 133 -9.82 23.51 -7.77
C ALA A 133 -8.99 22.60 -8.68
N ILE A 134 -9.11 21.30 -8.50
CA ILE A 134 -8.46 20.29 -9.34
C ILE A 134 -9.55 19.59 -10.14
N HIS A 135 -9.58 19.85 -11.44
CA HIS A 135 -10.40 19.10 -12.37
C HIS A 135 -9.67 17.81 -12.73
N TYR A 136 -10.31 16.66 -12.57
CA TYR A 136 -9.68 15.38 -12.83
C TYR A 136 -10.58 14.41 -13.58
N ARG A 137 -9.94 13.49 -14.30
CA ARG A 137 -10.60 12.40 -15.00
C ARG A 137 -9.81 11.11 -14.83
N ILE A 138 -10.52 10.04 -14.52
CA ILE A 138 -9.95 8.69 -14.44
C ILE A 138 -10.24 7.99 -15.76
N VAL A 139 -9.20 7.55 -16.46
CA VAL A 139 -9.32 6.85 -17.75
C VAL A 139 -8.85 5.41 -17.57
N PRO A 140 -9.67 4.41 -17.90
CA PRO A 140 -9.26 3.01 -17.88
C PRO A 140 -8.04 2.78 -18.78
N SER A 141 -7.08 1.97 -18.33
CA SER A 141 -5.87 1.67 -19.11
C SER A 141 -6.18 1.11 -20.50
N THR A 142 -7.28 0.35 -20.64
CA THR A 142 -7.75 -0.23 -21.90
C THR A 142 -8.32 0.78 -22.88
N GLN A 143 -8.67 1.99 -22.44
CA GLN A 143 -9.28 3.05 -23.25
C GLN A 143 -8.31 4.20 -23.56
N LEU A 144 -7.06 4.13 -23.09
CA LEU A 144 -6.08 5.19 -23.31
C LEU A 144 -5.82 5.46 -24.80
N ALA A 145 -5.84 4.43 -25.64
CA ALA A 145 -5.60 4.56 -27.08
C ALA A 145 -6.77 5.17 -27.86
N THR A 146 -7.99 5.06 -27.34
CA THR A 146 -9.23 5.52 -28.02
C THR A 146 -9.76 6.83 -27.46
N THR A 147 -9.25 7.29 -26.32
CA THR A 147 -9.66 8.54 -25.68
C THR A 147 -8.84 9.72 -26.21
N ASN A 148 -9.48 10.85 -26.51
CA ASN A 148 -8.76 12.10 -26.80
C ASN A 148 -8.17 12.67 -25.49
N LEU A 149 -6.87 12.47 -25.27
CA LEU A 149 -6.15 12.83 -24.04
C LEU A 149 -5.62 14.28 -24.01
N THR A 150 -6.02 15.12 -24.96
CA THR A 150 -5.66 16.55 -24.93
C THR A 150 -6.42 17.29 -23.82
N ALA A 151 -5.88 18.41 -23.33
CA ALA A 151 -6.54 19.22 -22.30
C ALA A 151 -7.99 19.60 -22.70
N VAL A 152 -8.18 20.04 -23.95
CA VAL A 152 -9.52 20.35 -24.50
C VAL A 152 -10.39 19.09 -24.61
N GLY A 153 -9.81 17.94 -24.97
CA GLY A 153 -10.51 16.66 -25.07
C GLY A 153 -11.00 16.12 -23.71
N LEU A 154 -10.28 16.44 -22.63
CA LEU A 154 -10.56 15.95 -21.28
C LEU A 154 -11.38 16.94 -20.43
N PHE A 155 -11.06 18.24 -20.51
CA PHE A 155 -11.56 19.30 -19.64
C PHE A 155 -12.20 20.49 -20.37
N GLY A 156 -12.30 20.41 -21.70
CA GLY A 156 -12.97 21.46 -22.49
C GLY A 156 -14.47 21.56 -22.23
N SER A 157 -15.10 22.60 -22.77
CA SER A 157 -16.55 22.81 -22.65
C SER A 157 -17.34 21.60 -23.14
N GLY A 158 -18.36 21.18 -22.37
CA GLY A 158 -19.19 20.01 -22.66
C GLY A 158 -18.54 18.65 -22.37
N LYS A 159 -17.36 18.61 -21.71
CA LYS A 159 -16.75 17.37 -21.21
C LYS A 159 -17.15 17.10 -19.76
N ASN A 160 -17.32 15.83 -19.43
CA ASN A 160 -17.55 15.39 -18.05
C ASN A 160 -16.20 15.12 -17.38
N PHE A 161 -15.94 15.84 -16.29
CA PHE A 161 -14.82 15.64 -15.38
C PHE A 161 -15.31 15.84 -13.95
N SER A 162 -14.54 15.34 -13.00
CA SER A 162 -14.81 15.52 -11.57
C SER A 162 -13.99 16.69 -11.04
N ILE A 163 -14.48 17.33 -9.98
CA ILE A 163 -13.81 18.45 -9.31
C ILE A 163 -13.44 18.00 -7.90
N ALA A 164 -12.22 18.30 -7.49
CA ALA A 164 -11.69 18.08 -6.15
C ALA A 164 -11.08 19.37 -5.62
N ALA A 165 -11.21 19.65 -4.33
CA ALA A 165 -10.43 20.67 -3.66
C ALA A 165 -8.98 20.18 -3.45
N SER A 166 -8.05 21.12 -3.25
CA SER A 166 -6.69 20.76 -2.87
C SER A 166 -6.68 20.00 -1.55
N GLY A 167 -6.17 18.78 -1.58
CA GLY A 167 -6.07 17.88 -0.43
C GLY A 167 -7.16 16.83 -0.34
N ASP A 168 -8.16 16.86 -1.21
CA ASP A 168 -9.21 15.84 -1.26
C ASP A 168 -8.66 14.45 -1.58
N VAL A 169 -9.32 13.44 -1.00
CA VAL A 169 -9.00 12.03 -1.18
C VAL A 169 -10.06 11.39 -2.06
N ILE A 170 -9.64 10.85 -3.20
CA ILE A 170 -10.49 10.17 -4.17
C ILE A 170 -10.28 8.65 -4.10
N THR A 171 -11.36 7.89 -4.23
CA THR A 171 -11.29 6.42 -4.32
C THR A 171 -11.18 6.02 -5.79
N LEU A 172 -10.12 5.29 -6.16
CA LEU A 172 -9.93 4.82 -7.53
C LEU A 172 -10.91 3.70 -7.88
N PRO A 173 -11.22 3.44 -9.17
CA PRO A 173 -12.02 2.29 -9.56
C PRO A 173 -11.31 0.95 -9.28
N THR A 174 -12.04 -0.15 -9.48
CA THR A 174 -11.55 -1.52 -9.29
C THR A 174 -10.75 -2.09 -10.48
N TYR A 175 -10.44 -1.25 -11.47
CA TYR A 175 -9.72 -1.62 -12.68
C TYR A 175 -8.50 -0.73 -12.88
N SER A 176 -7.51 -1.23 -13.63
CA SER A 176 -6.31 -0.46 -13.95
C SER A 176 -6.62 0.83 -14.71
N CYS A 177 -6.04 1.94 -14.29
CA CYS A 177 -6.35 3.26 -14.82
C CYS A 177 -5.17 4.26 -14.72
N LYS A 178 -5.32 5.40 -15.40
CA LYS A 178 -4.52 6.61 -15.19
C LYS A 178 -5.41 7.78 -14.79
N ILE A 179 -4.87 8.68 -13.98
CA ILE A 179 -5.50 9.92 -13.57
C ILE A 179 -4.92 11.05 -14.41
N PHE A 180 -5.80 11.86 -14.97
CA PHE A 180 -5.48 13.11 -15.64
C PHE A 180 -6.02 14.23 -14.76
N ALA A 181 -5.20 15.23 -14.43
CA ALA A 181 -5.60 16.31 -13.55
C ALA A 181 -5.08 17.66 -14.07
N VAL A 182 -5.89 18.71 -13.91
CA VAL A 182 -5.53 20.10 -14.18
C VAL A 182 -6.00 20.96 -13.01
N ALA A 183 -5.15 21.87 -12.54
CA ALA A 183 -5.53 22.85 -11.53
C ALA A 183 -6.11 24.09 -12.23
N VAL A 184 -7.25 24.54 -11.73
CA VAL A 184 -8.04 25.64 -12.30
C VAL A 184 -8.39 26.60 -11.17
N LYS A 185 -8.24 27.89 -11.45
CA LYS A 185 -8.67 28.97 -10.55
C LYS A 185 -9.20 30.12 -11.39
N GLU A 186 -10.37 30.62 -11.04
CA GLU A 186 -10.98 31.73 -11.76
C GLU A 186 -10.05 32.95 -11.76
N GLY A 187 -9.93 33.61 -12.91
CA GLY A 187 -9.03 34.75 -13.10
C GLY A 187 -7.57 34.38 -13.38
N MET A 188 -7.17 33.11 -13.32
CA MET A 188 -5.82 32.65 -13.65
C MET A 188 -5.81 31.74 -14.89
N ASN A 189 -4.62 31.49 -15.44
CA ASN A 189 -4.45 30.49 -16.49
C ASN A 189 -4.35 29.08 -15.87
N ASP A 190 -5.09 28.12 -16.42
CA ASP A 190 -5.06 26.71 -16.01
C ASP A 190 -3.63 26.13 -16.04
N SER A 191 -3.36 25.21 -15.13
CA SER A 191 -2.08 24.49 -15.14
C SER A 191 -1.95 23.61 -16.40
N VAL A 192 -0.74 23.11 -16.66
CA VAL A 192 -0.60 21.98 -17.58
C VAL A 192 -1.29 20.73 -17.01
N VAL A 193 -1.79 19.86 -17.90
CA VAL A 193 -2.39 18.59 -17.48
C VAL A 193 -1.30 17.65 -16.98
N VAL A 194 -1.46 17.18 -15.75
CA VAL A 194 -0.62 16.16 -15.12
C VAL A 194 -1.24 14.80 -15.36
N ILE A 195 -0.40 13.83 -15.73
CA ILE A 195 -0.81 12.44 -15.99
C ILE A 195 -0.10 11.55 -14.97
N SER A 196 -0.86 10.73 -14.26
CA SER A 196 -0.27 9.77 -13.33
C SER A 196 0.48 8.65 -14.06
N ASN A 197 1.39 8.00 -13.34
CA ASN A 197 1.78 6.64 -13.69
C ASN A 197 0.56 5.71 -13.65
N GLU A 198 0.69 4.53 -14.23
CA GLU A 198 -0.39 3.55 -14.22
C GLU A 198 -0.65 3.04 -12.80
N PHE A 199 -1.93 3.05 -12.41
CA PHE A 199 -2.43 2.29 -11.29
C PHE A 199 -2.88 0.94 -11.80
N LYS A 200 -2.11 -0.11 -11.52
CA LYS A 200 -2.47 -1.49 -11.84
C LYS A 200 -3.30 -2.05 -10.70
N ILE A 201 -4.61 -2.08 -10.87
CA ILE A 201 -5.57 -2.51 -9.84
C ILE A 201 -6.26 -3.78 -10.34
N PHE A 202 -6.02 -4.88 -9.63
CA PHE A 202 -6.62 -6.18 -9.96
C PHE A 202 -6.59 -7.09 -8.74
N PRO A 203 -7.52 -8.05 -8.61
CA PRO A 203 -7.49 -8.96 -7.48
C PRO A 203 -6.41 -10.03 -7.71
N SER A 204 -5.68 -10.40 -6.68
CA SER A 204 -4.81 -11.57 -6.75
C SER A 204 -5.63 -12.84 -6.86
N LYS A 205 -5.19 -13.77 -7.69
CA LYS A 205 -5.75 -15.11 -7.76
C LYS A 205 -5.28 -16.00 -6.62
N TYR A 206 -4.05 -15.80 -6.14
CA TYR A 206 -3.47 -16.64 -5.09
C TYR A 206 -3.03 -15.83 -3.87
N VAL A 207 -3.19 -16.44 -2.71
CA VAL A 207 -2.48 -16.09 -1.48
C VAL A 207 -1.57 -17.24 -1.08
N TYR A 208 -0.36 -16.92 -0.62
CA TYR A 208 0.61 -17.83 -0.05
C TYR A 208 0.65 -17.63 1.46
N LEU A 209 0.45 -18.70 2.23
CA LEU A 209 0.59 -18.69 3.68
C LEU A 209 2.02 -19.06 4.07
N VAL A 210 2.61 -18.23 4.91
CA VAL A 210 3.99 -18.37 5.38
C VAL A 210 4.05 -19.36 6.54
N PRO A 211 4.75 -20.50 6.40
CA PRO A 211 4.77 -21.54 7.43
C PRO A 211 5.61 -21.10 8.62
N TYR A 212 5.09 -21.31 9.83
CA TYR A 212 5.74 -20.87 11.05
C TYR A 212 5.80 -21.96 12.09
N PHE A 213 4.78 -22.08 12.94
CA PHE A 213 4.84 -22.93 14.13
C PHE A 213 3.47 -23.55 14.42
N ASN A 214 3.44 -24.88 14.50
CA ASN A 214 2.29 -25.68 14.92
C ASN A 214 2.79 -26.82 15.81
N SER A 215 3.00 -26.51 17.09
CA SER A 215 3.72 -27.34 18.10
C SER A 215 5.21 -27.59 17.80
N ASN A 216 5.60 -27.57 16.53
CA ASN A 216 6.98 -27.50 16.05
C ASN A 216 7.04 -26.54 14.85
N PHE A 217 8.23 -26.02 14.56
CA PHE A 217 8.43 -25.25 13.33
C PHE A 217 8.28 -26.16 12.10
N HIS A 218 7.67 -25.66 11.02
CA HIS A 218 7.43 -26.42 9.79
C HIS A 218 7.76 -25.60 8.54
N GLY A 219 7.88 -26.29 7.39
CA GLY A 219 8.24 -25.72 6.08
C GLY A 219 7.12 -25.77 5.04
N ARG A 220 5.87 -26.00 5.47
CA ARG A 220 4.71 -26.25 4.59
C ARG A 220 4.10 -24.96 4.04
N VAL A 221 4.73 -24.41 3.01
CA VAL A 221 4.22 -23.23 2.30
C VAL A 221 2.94 -23.62 1.58
N THR A 222 1.87 -22.89 1.85
CA THR A 222 0.53 -23.25 1.35
C THR A 222 0.04 -22.15 0.42
N ARG A 223 -0.29 -22.49 -0.83
CA ARG A 223 -0.93 -21.59 -1.78
C ARG A 223 -2.42 -21.89 -1.83
N ILE A 224 -3.25 -20.86 -1.74
CA ILE A 224 -4.71 -20.93 -1.80
C ILE A 224 -5.18 -20.11 -2.99
N GLU A 225 -6.03 -20.71 -3.82
CA GLU A 225 -6.80 -20.01 -4.84
C GLU A 225 -7.97 -19.25 -4.21
N LEU A 226 -8.04 -17.95 -4.51
CA LEU A 226 -9.00 -17.01 -3.93
C LEU A 226 -10.34 -16.97 -4.67
N GLY A 227 -10.43 -17.67 -5.81
CA GLY A 227 -11.65 -17.81 -6.59
C GLY A 227 -12.78 -18.48 -5.81
N LEU A 228 -14.00 -18.19 -6.25
CA LEU A 228 -15.21 -18.80 -5.72
C LEU A 228 -15.65 -19.95 -6.62
N LYS A 229 -16.17 -21.03 -6.02
CA LYS A 229 -16.87 -22.08 -6.77
C LYS A 229 -18.35 -22.08 -6.43
N GLY A 230 -19.17 -22.17 -7.48
CA GLY A 230 -20.62 -22.28 -7.35
C GLY A 230 -21.06 -23.71 -7.52
N LYS A 231 -21.99 -24.18 -6.67
CA LYS A 231 -22.65 -25.46 -6.87
C LYS A 231 -24.17 -25.31 -6.87
N LYS A 232 -24.83 -26.01 -7.80
CA LYS A 232 -26.28 -26.00 -7.98
C LYS A 232 -26.94 -26.83 -6.87
N ARG A 233 -27.86 -26.22 -6.11
CA ARG A 233 -28.69 -26.88 -5.11
C ARG A 233 -30.05 -27.30 -5.68
N PRO A 234 -30.69 -28.36 -5.17
CA PRO A 234 -32.12 -28.60 -5.32
C PRO A 234 -32.89 -27.71 -4.31
N ARG A 235 -33.11 -26.43 -4.69
CA ARG A 235 -33.93 -25.38 -4.03
C ARG A 235 -33.52 -24.96 -2.59
N PRO A 236 -33.28 -23.66 -2.30
CA PRO A 236 -33.15 -22.51 -3.20
C PRO A 236 -31.72 -22.33 -3.76
N ALA A 237 -31.56 -21.37 -4.67
CA ALA A 237 -30.57 -21.36 -5.75
C ALA A 237 -29.10 -21.08 -5.34
N ARG A 238 -28.19 -21.77 -6.05
CA ARG A 238 -26.74 -21.57 -6.23
C ARG A 238 -26.07 -20.50 -5.34
N PHE A 239 -25.28 -20.94 -4.37
CA PHE A 239 -24.35 -20.09 -3.62
C PHE A 239 -22.93 -20.21 -4.21
N LEU A 240 -22.22 -19.09 -4.31
CA LEU A 240 -20.78 -19.04 -4.57
C LEU A 240 -20.05 -19.08 -3.24
N GLU A 241 -19.29 -20.13 -2.98
CA GLU A 241 -18.67 -20.36 -1.68
C GLU A 241 -17.14 -20.37 -1.81
N PHE A 242 -16.47 -19.80 -0.81
CA PHE A 242 -15.01 -19.77 -0.71
C PHE A 242 -14.41 -21.15 -0.34
N SER A 243 -15.28 -22.09 0.00
CA SER A 243 -15.00 -23.45 0.41
C SER A 243 -15.94 -24.38 -0.33
N ASP A 244 -15.72 -25.69 -0.15
CA ASP A 244 -16.62 -26.72 -0.64
C ASP A 244 -17.70 -27.04 0.40
N TYR A 245 -18.96 -26.79 0.06
CA TYR A 245 -20.09 -27.07 0.95
C TYR A 245 -20.29 -28.58 1.25
N GLU A 246 -19.74 -29.48 0.43
CA GLU A 246 -19.87 -30.94 0.66
C GLU A 246 -18.96 -31.46 1.77
N THR A 247 -18.00 -30.65 2.18
CA THR A 247 -17.08 -31.00 3.25
C THR A 247 -17.75 -30.80 4.62
N PRO A 248 -17.21 -31.39 5.69
CA PRO A 248 -17.70 -31.14 7.04
C PRO A 248 -17.84 -29.64 7.36
N ASN A 249 -19.06 -29.23 7.76
CA ASN A 249 -19.46 -27.84 8.02
C ASN A 249 -19.35 -26.87 6.84
N GLY A 250 -19.14 -27.40 5.62
CA GLY A 250 -19.01 -26.65 4.39
C GLY A 250 -17.81 -25.68 4.37
N ILE A 251 -16.70 -26.05 5.01
CA ILE A 251 -15.52 -25.17 5.16
C ILE A 251 -14.21 -25.79 4.64
N GLY A 252 -14.20 -27.03 4.18
CA GLY A 252 -13.03 -27.64 3.55
C GLY A 252 -12.75 -27.08 2.14
N PRO A 253 -11.54 -27.28 1.61
CA PRO A 253 -11.18 -26.81 0.29
C PRO A 253 -11.85 -27.60 -0.82
N TYR A 254 -12.18 -26.94 -1.93
CA TYR A 254 -12.58 -27.63 -3.17
C TYR A 254 -11.36 -28.19 -3.92
N ASN A 255 -11.61 -29.07 -4.89
CA ASN A 255 -10.56 -29.68 -5.72
C ASN A 255 -9.64 -28.63 -6.36
N ASN A 256 -8.34 -28.79 -6.11
CA ASN A 256 -7.23 -27.94 -6.56
C ASN A 256 -7.18 -26.52 -5.98
N GLN A 257 -8.03 -26.17 -5.00
CA GLN A 257 -7.97 -24.87 -4.35
C GLN A 257 -6.64 -24.62 -3.63
N VAL A 258 -6.10 -25.67 -3.02
CA VAL A 258 -4.93 -25.60 -2.14
C VAL A 258 -3.80 -26.43 -2.71
N ALA A 259 -2.61 -25.84 -2.79
CA ALA A 259 -1.36 -26.52 -3.12
C ALA A 259 -0.34 -26.30 -2.01
N VAL A 260 0.49 -27.30 -1.72
CA VAL A 260 1.45 -27.25 -0.61
C VAL A 260 2.84 -27.67 -1.10
N ILE A 261 3.85 -26.90 -0.73
CA ILE A 261 5.27 -27.28 -0.83
C ILE A 261 5.78 -27.50 0.58
N ASP A 262 6.31 -28.69 0.87
CA ASP A 262 7.01 -28.96 2.12
C ASP A 262 8.51 -28.72 1.95
N LEU A 263 8.96 -27.50 2.27
CA LEU A 263 10.37 -27.10 2.13
C LEU A 263 11.32 -27.93 3.00
N ALA A 264 10.81 -28.55 4.08
CA ALA A 264 11.61 -29.42 4.93
C ALA A 264 12.06 -30.71 4.23
N THR A 265 11.41 -31.06 3.11
CA THR A 265 11.83 -32.20 2.26
C THR A 265 13.04 -31.88 1.40
N LEU A 266 13.26 -30.60 1.08
CA LEU A 266 14.48 -30.14 0.39
C LEU A 266 15.65 -30.04 1.37
N ASP A 267 15.43 -29.40 2.51
CA ASP A 267 16.40 -29.29 3.60
C ASP A 267 15.64 -29.23 4.94
N PRO A 268 15.93 -30.12 5.92
CA PRO A 268 15.24 -30.16 7.21
C PRO A 268 15.26 -28.85 8.00
N SER A 269 16.18 -27.93 7.69
CA SER A 269 16.32 -26.62 8.31
C SER A 269 15.35 -25.56 7.76
N PHE A 270 14.71 -25.79 6.61
CA PHE A 270 13.79 -24.84 5.96
C PHE A 270 12.42 -24.85 6.62
N LYS A 271 12.37 -24.32 7.85
CA LYS A 271 11.20 -24.25 8.71
C LYS A 271 11.19 -22.91 9.44
N GLY A 272 9.99 -22.45 9.79
CA GLY A 272 9.83 -21.30 10.69
C GLY A 272 10.17 -19.95 10.07
N PHE A 273 9.30 -19.51 9.16
CA PHE A 273 9.40 -18.25 8.43
C PHE A 273 8.45 -17.22 9.07
N CYS A 274 8.83 -15.94 9.09
CA CYS A 274 8.03 -14.88 9.73
C CYS A 274 7.32 -13.92 8.74
N GLY A 275 7.68 -13.98 7.47
CA GLY A 275 7.10 -13.14 6.43
C GLY A 275 7.75 -13.39 5.07
N GLY A 276 7.45 -12.50 4.14
CA GLY A 276 7.94 -12.60 2.77
C GLY A 276 7.27 -11.59 1.86
N PHE A 277 7.55 -11.70 0.57
CA PHE A 277 6.97 -10.84 -0.45
C PHE A 277 6.99 -11.55 -1.80
N THR A 278 6.25 -11.02 -2.76
CA THR A 278 6.35 -11.40 -4.17
C THR A 278 7.11 -10.33 -4.95
N ALA A 279 7.92 -10.73 -5.93
CA ALA A 279 8.60 -9.82 -6.83
C ALA A 279 8.89 -10.47 -8.18
N PHE A 280 8.93 -9.64 -9.21
CA PHE A 280 9.33 -10.09 -10.54
C PHE A 280 10.86 -10.20 -10.64
N SER A 281 11.31 -11.25 -11.32
CA SER A 281 12.69 -11.43 -11.77
C SER A 281 12.67 -11.80 -13.24
N ASN A 282 13.61 -11.27 -14.02
CA ASN A 282 13.79 -11.73 -15.40
C ASN A 282 14.46 -13.10 -15.36
N VAL A 283 13.91 -14.04 -16.12
CA VAL A 283 14.35 -15.42 -16.20
C VAL A 283 14.50 -15.79 -17.67
N SER A 284 15.63 -16.39 -18.02
CA SER A 284 15.85 -16.95 -19.35
C SER A 284 15.33 -18.38 -19.43
N PHE A 285 14.49 -18.62 -20.43
CA PHE A 285 13.99 -19.93 -20.82
C PHE A 285 14.57 -20.35 -22.16
N VAL A 286 14.64 -21.65 -22.39
CA VAL A 286 15.00 -22.27 -23.66
C VAL A 286 13.75 -22.95 -24.21
N ASN A 287 13.35 -22.55 -25.41
CA ASN A 287 12.28 -23.20 -26.17
C ASN A 287 12.89 -24.22 -27.12
N GLU A 288 12.74 -25.50 -26.79
CA GLU A 288 13.28 -26.60 -27.57
C GLU A 288 12.17 -27.39 -28.27
N THR A 289 12.28 -27.50 -29.60
CA THR A 289 11.52 -28.42 -30.44
C THR A 289 12.26 -29.75 -30.57
N PHE A 290 11.57 -30.88 -30.44
CA PHE A 290 12.15 -32.22 -30.51
C PHE A 290 11.13 -33.26 -30.98
N LEU A 291 11.61 -34.42 -31.44
CA LEU A 291 10.74 -35.50 -31.90
C LEU A 291 10.40 -36.49 -30.78
N VAL A 292 9.13 -36.84 -30.67
CA VAL A 292 8.61 -37.92 -29.80
C VAL A 292 7.85 -38.95 -30.63
N PRO A 293 7.78 -40.22 -30.22
CA PRO A 293 6.89 -41.20 -30.86
C PRO A 293 5.44 -40.72 -30.84
N ALA A 294 4.69 -40.98 -31.90
CA ALA A 294 3.27 -40.66 -31.95
C ALA A 294 2.50 -41.52 -30.95
N ALA A 295 1.43 -40.97 -30.37
CA ALA A 295 0.67 -41.63 -29.30
C ALA A 295 -0.11 -42.86 -29.81
N ASP A 296 -0.42 -42.89 -31.11
CA ASP A 296 -1.19 -43.89 -31.83
C ASP A 296 -0.31 -44.93 -32.56
N ASP A 297 0.88 -44.56 -33.02
CA ASP A 297 1.86 -45.48 -33.60
C ASP A 297 3.30 -45.12 -33.19
N PRO A 298 3.97 -45.95 -32.37
CA PRO A 298 5.35 -45.73 -31.96
C PRO A 298 6.38 -45.66 -33.10
N ASN A 299 6.04 -46.13 -34.31
CA ASN A 299 6.92 -46.08 -35.49
C ASN A 299 6.92 -44.71 -36.18
N TYR A 300 5.91 -43.87 -35.93
CA TYR A 300 5.86 -42.51 -36.43
C TYR A 300 6.35 -41.51 -35.39
N LYS A 301 7.07 -40.47 -35.84
CA LYS A 301 7.55 -39.39 -34.96
C LYS A 301 6.72 -38.15 -35.18
N THR A 302 6.29 -37.52 -34.10
CA THR A 302 5.62 -36.22 -34.09
C THR A 302 6.51 -35.15 -33.45
N THR A 303 6.29 -33.90 -33.83
CA THR A 303 7.01 -32.75 -33.27
C THR A 303 6.38 -32.34 -31.95
N ALA A 304 7.19 -32.29 -30.90
CA ALA A 304 6.84 -31.71 -29.62
C ALA A 304 7.72 -30.49 -29.34
N TRP A 305 7.29 -29.64 -28.42
CA TRP A 305 8.09 -28.54 -27.91
C TRP A 305 7.99 -28.47 -26.39
N LYS A 306 9.02 -27.92 -25.76
CA LYS A 306 9.05 -27.65 -24.32
C LYS A 306 9.77 -26.33 -24.05
N VAL A 307 9.28 -25.60 -23.06
CA VAL A 307 9.95 -24.41 -22.53
C VAL A 307 10.53 -24.80 -21.17
N ILE A 308 11.85 -24.72 -21.04
CA ILE A 308 12.58 -25.08 -19.81
C ILE A 308 13.40 -23.88 -19.35
N LEU A 309 13.61 -23.74 -18.05
CA LEU A 309 14.61 -22.81 -17.54
C LEU A 309 15.99 -23.09 -18.13
N LYS A 310 16.66 -22.03 -18.59
CA LYS A 310 18.00 -22.13 -19.17
C LYS A 310 19.00 -22.81 -18.25
N SER A 311 18.93 -22.56 -16.94
CA SER A 311 19.80 -23.19 -15.94
C SER A 311 19.58 -24.70 -15.77
N GLN A 312 18.42 -25.21 -16.19
CA GLN A 312 18.05 -26.63 -16.12
C GLN A 312 17.98 -27.28 -17.51
N PHE A 313 18.37 -26.55 -18.56
CA PHE A 313 18.23 -27.01 -19.93
C PHE A 313 19.27 -28.07 -20.26
N THR A 314 18.78 -29.27 -20.60
CA THR A 314 19.54 -30.33 -21.26
C THR A 314 18.88 -30.61 -22.60
N ALA A 315 19.69 -30.56 -23.68
CA ALA A 315 19.20 -30.78 -25.03
C ALA A 315 18.61 -32.18 -25.20
N SER A 316 17.47 -32.26 -25.88
CA SER A 316 16.86 -33.52 -26.26
C SER A 316 17.75 -34.26 -27.27
N PRO A 317 17.95 -35.58 -27.12
CA PRO A 317 18.65 -36.39 -28.12
C PRO A 317 18.01 -36.32 -29.52
N THR A 318 16.73 -35.96 -29.59
CA THR A 318 15.93 -35.84 -30.81
C THR A 318 15.57 -34.40 -31.16
N HIS A 319 16.39 -33.43 -30.73
CA HIS A 319 16.20 -32.03 -31.08
C HIS A 319 16.01 -31.84 -32.59
N LEU A 320 15.03 -31.02 -32.95
CA LEU A 320 14.67 -30.72 -34.32
C LEU A 320 14.98 -29.25 -34.60
N GLY A 321 16.03 -29.01 -35.40
CA GLY A 321 16.54 -27.67 -35.76
C GLY A 321 18.05 -27.67 -36.01
N PHE A 322 18.55 -26.69 -36.78
CA PHE A 322 19.99 -26.40 -36.87
C PHE A 322 20.34 -25.35 -35.80
N GLY A 323 21.35 -25.63 -34.96
CA GLY A 323 21.90 -24.66 -34.01
C GLY A 323 21.35 -24.79 -32.57
N LYS A 324 21.62 -23.77 -31.74
CA LYS A 324 21.15 -23.72 -30.35
C LYS A 324 19.64 -23.38 -30.32
N PRO A 325 18.83 -24.03 -29.47
CA PRO A 325 17.40 -23.70 -29.38
C PRO A 325 17.18 -22.24 -28.97
N ALA A 326 16.04 -21.69 -29.36
CA ALA A 326 15.73 -20.29 -29.12
C ALA A 326 15.64 -19.99 -27.61
N GLU A 327 16.31 -18.91 -27.20
CA GLU A 327 16.22 -18.40 -25.84
C GLU A 327 15.17 -17.28 -25.76
N MET A 328 14.40 -17.26 -24.68
CA MET A 328 13.41 -16.24 -24.40
C MET A 328 13.57 -15.74 -22.97
N GLU A 329 13.61 -14.43 -22.77
CA GLU A 329 13.55 -13.85 -21.44
C GLU A 329 12.12 -13.47 -21.09
N GLN A 330 11.72 -13.80 -19.86
CA GLN A 330 10.40 -13.46 -19.33
C GLN A 330 10.51 -12.97 -17.90
N ALA A 331 9.77 -11.92 -17.56
CA ALA A 331 9.57 -11.52 -16.17
C ALA A 331 8.64 -12.52 -15.48
N VAL A 332 9.15 -13.18 -14.44
CA VAL A 332 8.45 -14.22 -13.68
C VAL A 332 8.25 -13.77 -12.24
N ASP A 333 7.07 -14.03 -11.68
CA ASP A 333 6.78 -13.78 -10.27
C ASP A 333 7.42 -14.86 -9.39
N TYR A 334 8.14 -14.42 -8.36
CA TYR A 334 8.74 -15.27 -7.34
C TYR A 334 8.16 -14.93 -5.98
N LEU A 335 7.86 -15.97 -5.19
CA LEU A 335 7.56 -15.87 -3.77
C LEU A 335 8.86 -15.92 -2.98
N TYR A 336 9.21 -14.87 -2.27
CA TYR A 336 10.34 -14.79 -1.36
C TYR A 336 9.88 -15.06 0.06
N LEU A 337 10.57 -15.96 0.77
CA LEU A 337 10.28 -16.34 2.15
C LEU A 337 11.46 -15.99 3.04
N ILE A 338 11.15 -15.31 4.15
CA ILE A 338 12.16 -14.84 5.09
C ILE A 338 12.24 -15.79 6.28
N PRO A 339 13.38 -16.48 6.44
CA PRO A 339 13.54 -17.37 7.56
C PRO A 339 13.68 -16.56 8.85
N TYR A 340 13.17 -17.10 9.95
CA TYR A 340 13.36 -16.51 11.27
C TYR A 340 14.11 -17.47 12.19
N SER A 341 13.41 -18.46 12.73
CA SER A 341 13.94 -19.48 13.62
C SER A 341 13.31 -20.82 13.28
N ASN A 342 14.13 -21.87 13.22
CA ASN A 342 13.67 -23.23 12.96
C ASN A 342 13.46 -24.05 14.25
N GLY A 343 13.55 -23.40 15.42
CA GLY A 343 13.47 -24.04 16.74
C GLY A 343 14.81 -24.46 17.33
N THR A 344 15.87 -24.53 16.51
CA THR A 344 17.24 -24.83 16.97
C THR A 344 18.14 -23.60 16.89
N ALA A 345 18.06 -22.85 15.78
CA ALA A 345 18.87 -21.64 15.56
C ALA A 345 18.09 -20.63 14.73
N TYR A 346 18.55 -19.37 14.74
CA TYR A 346 18.08 -18.38 13.78
C TYR A 346 18.70 -18.65 12.42
N ALA A 347 17.89 -18.50 11.38
CA ALA A 347 18.26 -18.87 10.03
C ALA A 347 18.69 -17.66 9.18
N SER A 348 19.62 -17.90 8.25
CA SER A 348 20.24 -16.90 7.35
C SER A 348 19.85 -17.06 5.88
N LYS A 349 19.13 -18.12 5.52
CA LYS A 349 18.87 -18.50 4.13
C LYS A 349 17.52 -17.97 3.64
N VAL A 350 17.52 -16.94 2.78
CA VAL A 350 16.30 -16.48 2.10
C VAL A 350 15.99 -17.46 0.98
N LEU A 351 14.73 -17.87 0.89
CA LEU A 351 14.27 -18.77 -0.17
C LEU A 351 13.44 -17.97 -1.16
N ARG A 352 13.56 -18.26 -2.45
CA ARG A 352 12.58 -17.82 -3.44
C ARG A 352 12.03 -19.00 -4.22
N ILE A 353 10.71 -19.01 -4.44
CA ILE A 353 9.98 -20.07 -5.14
C ILE A 353 9.39 -19.48 -6.40
N MET A 354 9.65 -20.10 -7.55
CA MET A 354 9.07 -19.65 -8.81
C MET A 354 7.57 -19.98 -8.86
N ALA A 355 6.72 -18.94 -8.87
CA ALA A 355 5.28 -19.08 -8.69
C ALA A 355 4.60 -20.02 -9.72
N LEU A 356 5.04 -19.96 -10.98
CA LEU A 356 4.49 -20.79 -12.07
C LEU A 356 4.76 -22.30 -11.88
N THR A 357 5.79 -22.66 -11.11
CA THR A 357 6.15 -24.06 -10.84
C THR A 357 5.60 -24.59 -9.52
N PHE A 358 4.86 -23.77 -8.76
CA PHE A 358 4.49 -24.07 -7.37
C PHE A 358 3.70 -25.39 -7.24
N SER A 359 2.82 -25.69 -8.19
CA SER A 359 2.03 -26.94 -8.23
C SER A 359 2.67 -28.08 -9.02
N SER A 360 3.89 -27.88 -9.54
CA SER A 360 4.59 -28.93 -10.26
C SER A 360 5.14 -29.99 -9.29
N LYS A 361 5.47 -31.19 -9.80
CA LYS A 361 6.09 -32.25 -9.00
C LYS A 361 7.49 -31.88 -8.48
N ALA A 362 8.14 -30.89 -9.10
CA ALA A 362 9.48 -30.43 -8.76
C ALA A 362 9.50 -28.89 -8.80
N PRO A 363 8.92 -28.22 -7.77
CA PRO A 363 8.88 -26.77 -7.72
C PRO A 363 10.30 -26.20 -7.65
N ILE A 364 10.50 -25.05 -8.30
CA ILE A 364 11.82 -24.44 -8.41
C ILE A 364 12.02 -23.52 -7.23
N VAL A 365 12.95 -23.92 -6.36
CA VAL A 365 13.33 -23.22 -5.14
C VAL A 365 14.80 -22.83 -5.24
N GLU A 366 15.08 -21.56 -5.03
CA GLU A 366 16.43 -21.00 -5.03
C GLU A 366 16.75 -20.43 -3.65
N ILE A 367 18.03 -20.43 -3.29
CA ILE A 367 18.50 -20.10 -1.94
C ILE A 367 19.56 -19.00 -2.00
N LEU A 368 19.38 -17.98 -1.17
CA LEU A 368 20.36 -16.95 -0.89
C LEU A 368 20.82 -17.08 0.57
N ASP A 369 22.06 -17.50 0.80
CA ASP A 369 22.63 -17.60 2.14
C ASP A 369 23.33 -16.30 2.55
N LEU A 370 22.70 -15.57 3.47
CA LEU A 370 23.23 -14.30 3.99
C LEU A 370 24.46 -14.50 4.88
N SER A 371 24.66 -15.71 5.43
CA SER A 371 25.82 -16.00 6.31
C SER A 371 27.14 -16.00 5.56
N ALA A 372 27.11 -16.12 4.22
CA ALA A 372 28.27 -15.96 3.35
C ALA A 372 28.75 -14.49 3.28
N VAL A 373 27.87 -13.53 3.56
CA VAL A 373 28.17 -12.11 3.60
C VAL A 373 28.57 -11.71 5.02
N ASP A 374 27.72 -12.05 5.99
CA ASP A 374 27.97 -11.80 7.40
C ASP A 374 27.18 -12.82 8.24
N LYS A 375 27.90 -13.56 9.10
CA LYS A 375 27.36 -14.64 9.94
C LYS A 375 26.25 -14.18 10.89
N SER A 376 26.16 -12.88 11.19
CA SER A 376 25.16 -12.29 12.07
C SER A 376 23.82 -11.96 11.39
N LEU A 377 23.74 -12.03 10.05
CA LEU A 377 22.53 -11.78 9.27
C LEU A 377 21.55 -12.95 9.38
N LYS A 378 20.90 -13.04 10.54
CA LYS A 378 19.97 -14.09 10.94
C LYS A 378 18.80 -13.50 11.70
N GLY A 379 17.64 -14.15 11.62
CA GLY A 379 16.50 -13.81 12.48
C GLY A 379 15.80 -12.49 12.13
N PHE A 380 15.53 -12.31 10.84
CA PHE A 380 14.74 -11.19 10.32
C PHE A 380 13.24 -11.39 10.61
N GLY A 381 12.55 -10.30 10.94
CA GLY A 381 11.15 -10.34 11.37
C GLY A 381 10.12 -10.18 10.25
N SER A 382 10.52 -9.51 9.17
CA SER A 382 9.66 -9.14 8.05
C SER A 382 10.53 -8.75 6.85
N ALA A 383 9.91 -8.52 5.70
CA ALA A 383 10.54 -7.96 4.53
C ALA A 383 9.57 -7.14 3.69
N PHE A 384 10.13 -6.31 2.81
CA PHE A 384 9.38 -5.53 1.83
C PHE A 384 10.19 -5.37 0.55
N THR A 385 9.54 -4.86 -0.50
CA THR A 385 10.20 -4.58 -1.79
C THR A 385 10.11 -3.12 -2.15
N TYR A 386 11.19 -2.58 -2.72
CA TYR A 386 11.18 -1.27 -3.35
C TYR A 386 12.12 -1.26 -4.56
N GLY A 387 11.61 -0.85 -5.72
CA GLY A 387 12.33 -1.00 -6.99
C GLY A 387 12.72 -2.47 -7.24
N SER A 388 13.99 -2.69 -7.62
CA SER A 388 14.55 -4.03 -7.87
C SER A 388 15.19 -4.68 -6.63
N TYR A 389 14.87 -4.20 -5.42
CA TYR A 389 15.45 -4.69 -4.18
C TYR A 389 14.41 -5.32 -3.25
N GLY A 390 14.79 -6.44 -2.64
CA GLY A 390 14.15 -6.98 -1.44
C GLY A 390 14.90 -6.52 -0.19
N TYR A 391 14.18 -6.08 0.84
CA TYR A 391 14.72 -5.56 2.10
C TYR A 391 14.32 -6.46 3.26
N LEU A 392 15.25 -6.76 4.16
CA LEU A 392 15.07 -7.66 5.30
C LEU A 392 15.14 -6.88 6.62
N VAL A 393 14.04 -6.90 7.37
CA VAL A 393 13.88 -6.10 8.59
C VAL A 393 14.48 -6.83 9.80
N PRO A 394 15.47 -6.26 10.50
CA PRO A 394 16.15 -6.94 11.59
C PRO A 394 15.27 -7.00 12.85
N ARG A 395 15.26 -8.18 13.50
CA ARG A 395 14.46 -8.41 14.71
C ARG A 395 15.29 -8.95 15.86
N LYS A 396 15.69 -10.21 15.83
CA LYS A 396 16.42 -10.85 16.93
C LYS A 396 17.19 -12.06 16.42
N ASN A 397 18.39 -12.28 16.94
CA ASN A 397 19.18 -13.50 16.73
C ASN A 397 19.66 -14.07 18.08
N GLU A 398 20.62 -15.01 18.03
CA GLU A 398 21.20 -15.67 19.21
C GLU A 398 21.84 -14.66 20.19
N ASN A 399 22.33 -13.53 19.69
CA ASN A 399 22.99 -12.48 20.48
C ASN A 399 22.01 -11.41 20.98
N GLY A 400 20.71 -11.58 20.76
CA GLY A 400 19.67 -10.62 21.16
C GLY A 400 19.14 -9.78 20.01
N LEU A 401 18.63 -8.59 20.34
CA LEU A 401 18.12 -7.65 19.32
C LEU A 401 19.30 -7.09 18.51
N PHE A 402 19.14 -6.97 17.20
CA PHE A 402 20.17 -6.44 16.30
C PHE A 402 19.57 -5.43 15.33
N GLY A 403 20.45 -4.66 14.67
CA GLY A 403 20.09 -3.51 13.83
C GLY A 403 20.66 -3.56 12.42
N LYS A 404 20.96 -4.73 11.86
CA LYS A 404 21.51 -4.84 10.50
C LYS A 404 20.38 -4.98 9.48
N LEU A 405 20.00 -3.88 8.85
CA LEU A 405 19.06 -3.89 7.73
C LEU A 405 19.80 -4.38 6.48
N ALA A 406 19.33 -5.45 5.86
CA ALA A 406 19.92 -5.98 4.64
C ALA A 406 19.01 -5.74 3.44
N ARG A 407 19.59 -5.51 2.27
CA ARG A 407 18.86 -5.54 0.99
C ARG A 407 19.62 -6.38 -0.03
N PHE A 408 18.91 -6.94 -1.00
CA PHE A 408 19.49 -7.70 -2.10
C PHE A 408 18.72 -7.43 -3.39
N ARG A 409 19.37 -7.58 -4.53
CA ARG A 409 18.72 -7.42 -5.83
C ARG A 409 17.84 -8.63 -6.15
N THR A 410 16.60 -8.40 -6.60
CA THR A 410 15.67 -9.48 -6.92
C THR A 410 16.03 -10.23 -8.21
N ASP A 411 16.71 -9.56 -9.14
CA ASP A 411 17.19 -10.13 -10.40
C ASP A 411 18.58 -10.79 -10.29
N ILE A 412 19.38 -10.41 -9.29
CA ILE A 412 20.69 -11.00 -9.00
C ILE A 412 20.62 -11.66 -7.62
N PHE A 413 20.06 -12.87 -7.55
CA PHE A 413 19.80 -13.58 -6.30
C PHE A 413 21.03 -14.37 -5.80
N THR A 414 22.12 -13.65 -5.54
CA THR A 414 23.41 -14.19 -5.07
C THR A 414 23.97 -13.37 -3.91
N PRO A 415 24.86 -13.94 -3.06
CA PRO A 415 25.45 -13.21 -1.93
C PRO A 415 26.15 -11.90 -2.31
N SER A 416 26.67 -11.80 -3.54
CA SER A 416 27.34 -10.61 -4.06
C SER A 416 26.41 -9.40 -4.27
N SER A 417 25.08 -9.58 -4.32
CA SER A 417 24.13 -8.47 -4.46
C SER A 417 23.64 -7.93 -3.11
N VAL A 418 24.06 -8.54 -2.01
CA VAL A 418 23.60 -8.19 -0.67
C VAL A 418 24.36 -6.96 -0.17
N GLU A 419 23.60 -5.97 0.28
CA GLU A 419 24.10 -4.77 0.92
C GLU A 419 23.55 -4.69 2.35
N VAL A 420 24.36 -4.20 3.29
CA VAL A 420 24.01 -4.14 4.72
C VAL A 420 24.19 -2.72 5.24
N LEU A 421 23.15 -2.22 5.92
CA LEU A 421 23.16 -0.99 6.69
C LEU A 421 23.12 -1.32 8.18
N ASP A 422 24.20 -1.00 8.89
CA ASP A 422 24.27 -1.19 10.35
C ASP A 422 23.62 0.00 11.08
N LEU A 423 22.36 -0.17 11.45
CA LEU A 423 21.60 0.83 12.19
C LEU A 423 22.08 0.96 13.64
N ALA A 424 22.53 -0.15 14.24
CA ALA A 424 22.97 -0.17 15.63
C ALA A 424 24.30 0.57 15.83
N ALA A 425 25.15 0.60 14.79
CA ALA A 425 26.36 1.42 14.75
C ALA A 425 26.06 2.93 14.74
N ILE A 426 24.92 3.34 14.17
CA ILE A 426 24.47 4.75 14.17
C ILE A 426 23.86 5.11 15.52
N ASN A 427 22.97 4.28 16.02
CA ASN A 427 22.38 4.43 17.34
C ASN A 427 22.06 3.04 17.92
N SER A 428 22.55 2.75 19.12
CA SER A 428 22.38 1.45 19.78
C SER A 428 20.92 1.09 20.07
N ARG A 429 19.99 2.05 20.01
CA ARG A 429 18.54 1.83 20.13
C ARG A 429 17.88 1.37 18.81
N TYR A 430 18.55 1.46 17.66
CA TYR A 430 17.98 1.08 16.35
C TYR A 430 18.05 -0.43 16.12
N VAL A 431 17.30 -1.18 16.93
CA VAL A 431 17.27 -2.64 16.91
C VAL A 431 15.86 -3.15 17.13
N GLY A 432 15.59 -4.40 16.73
CA GLY A 432 14.38 -5.09 17.18
C GLY A 432 13.07 -4.61 16.58
N PHE A 433 13.01 -4.43 15.26
CA PHE A 433 11.81 -4.00 14.54
C PHE A 433 10.89 -5.19 14.20
N SER A 434 9.58 -4.94 14.08
CA SER A 434 8.59 -5.96 13.69
C SER A 434 8.37 -6.03 12.18
N SER A 435 8.28 -4.86 11.54
CA SER A 435 8.00 -4.71 10.11
C SER A 435 8.55 -3.39 9.59
N ALA A 436 8.26 -3.05 8.34
CA ALA A 436 8.51 -1.74 7.76
C ALA A 436 7.38 -1.38 6.78
N ILE A 437 7.14 -0.09 6.61
CA ILE A 437 6.26 0.47 5.57
C ILE A 437 7.07 1.42 4.69
N THR A 438 6.60 1.66 3.47
CA THR A 438 7.23 2.59 2.53
C THR A 438 6.31 3.76 2.23
N TYR A 439 6.90 4.92 2.04
CA TYR A 439 6.22 6.11 1.52
C TYR A 439 7.23 6.97 0.75
N GLY A 440 6.91 7.26 -0.51
CA GLY A 440 7.88 7.79 -1.46
C GLY A 440 9.12 6.90 -1.56
N ASN A 441 10.30 7.49 -1.44
CA ASN A 441 11.59 6.77 -1.41
C ASN A 441 12.08 6.47 0.01
N GLN A 442 11.23 6.56 1.03
CA GLN A 442 11.58 6.29 2.42
C GLN A 442 10.95 4.98 2.90
N ALA A 443 11.69 4.23 3.71
CA ALA A 443 11.14 3.18 4.55
C ALA A 443 11.11 3.63 6.01
N TYR A 444 10.06 3.22 6.72
CA TYR A 444 9.84 3.50 8.13
C TYR A 444 9.80 2.16 8.86
N LEU A 445 10.83 1.89 9.67
CA LEU A 445 10.94 0.66 10.43
C LEU A 445 10.03 0.73 11.65
N VAL A 446 9.14 -0.26 11.77
CA VAL A 446 8.09 -0.32 12.80
C VAL A 446 8.72 -0.76 14.12
N PRO A 447 8.66 0.06 15.18
CA PRO A 447 9.31 -0.26 16.44
C PRO A 447 8.53 -1.33 17.18
N PHE A 448 9.26 -2.32 17.70
CA PHE A 448 8.68 -3.45 18.41
C PHE A 448 9.35 -3.65 19.76
N ARG A 449 10.65 -3.96 19.80
CA ARG A 449 11.40 -4.17 21.05
C ARG A 449 12.60 -3.25 21.17
N ARG A 450 13.04 -3.00 22.40
CA ARG A 450 14.27 -2.28 22.76
C ARG A 450 15.16 -3.15 23.66
N PRO A 451 16.46 -2.84 23.78
CA PRO A 451 17.32 -3.46 24.78
C PRO A 451 16.81 -3.25 26.21
N LEU A 452 17.11 -4.20 27.09
CA LEU A 452 16.81 -4.13 28.52
C LEU A 452 17.71 -3.10 29.22
N THR A 453 17.16 -2.35 30.17
CA THR A 453 17.80 -1.26 30.91
C THR A 453 17.61 -1.39 32.42
N GLY A 454 18.60 -1.00 33.22
CA GLY A 454 18.50 -0.97 34.69
C GLY A 454 18.12 -2.32 35.27
N ASP A 455 17.11 -2.32 36.16
CA ASP A 455 16.60 -3.50 36.86
C ASP A 455 15.97 -4.54 35.93
N GLU A 456 15.62 -4.19 34.69
CA GLU A 456 15.16 -5.16 33.68
C GLU A 456 16.23 -6.24 33.38
N ARG A 457 17.50 -5.99 33.71
CA ARG A 457 18.61 -6.93 33.51
C ARG A 457 18.83 -7.90 34.67
N THR A 458 18.34 -7.58 35.86
CA THR A 458 18.64 -8.31 37.11
C THR A 458 17.45 -9.11 37.65
N MET A 459 16.23 -8.80 37.21
CA MET A 459 15.03 -9.51 37.65
C MET A 459 14.87 -10.88 36.95
N ASN A 460 14.77 -11.97 37.74
CA ASN A 460 14.42 -13.33 37.30
C ASN A 460 12.93 -13.45 36.90
N LEU A 461 12.45 -12.58 36.02
CA LEU A 461 11.08 -12.63 35.50
C LEU A 461 11.02 -13.66 34.39
N ARG A 462 10.75 -14.93 34.76
CA ARG A 462 10.47 -16.01 33.81
C ARG A 462 9.28 -15.70 32.88
N GLU A 463 8.43 -14.73 33.21
CA GLU A 463 7.27 -14.33 32.41
C GLU A 463 7.03 -12.79 32.43
N PHE A 464 7.78 -12.03 31.60
CA PHE A 464 7.66 -10.60 31.25
C PHE A 464 8.42 -9.54 32.09
N PRO A 465 9.42 -8.90 31.43
CA PRO A 465 9.30 -7.47 31.11
C PRO A 465 9.41 -7.28 29.58
N ALA A 466 8.33 -6.88 28.91
CA ALA A 466 8.43 -6.52 27.50
C ALA A 466 9.08 -5.14 27.38
N SER A 467 10.37 -5.14 27.04
CA SER A 467 11.09 -3.93 26.67
C SER A 467 10.62 -3.51 25.28
N ASN A 468 9.51 -2.77 25.21
CA ASN A 468 8.93 -2.30 23.97
C ASN A 468 9.50 -0.94 23.57
N SER A 469 9.59 -0.70 22.27
CA SER A 469 10.14 0.54 21.68
C SER A 469 9.03 1.35 21.01
N GLY A 470 9.11 2.68 21.09
CA GLY A 470 8.35 3.63 20.27
C GLY A 470 9.20 4.27 19.16
N LEU A 471 10.46 3.86 18.99
CA LEU A 471 11.44 4.52 18.14
C LEU A 471 11.37 4.08 16.67
N VAL A 472 10.64 4.85 15.87
CA VAL A 472 10.54 4.67 14.42
C VAL A 472 11.84 5.15 13.76
N VAL A 473 12.40 4.34 12.86
CA VAL A 473 13.61 4.72 12.10
C VAL A 473 13.27 4.89 10.63
N ARG A 474 13.65 6.03 10.05
CA ARG A 474 13.44 6.36 8.64
C ARG A 474 14.72 6.14 7.85
N VAL A 475 14.62 5.40 6.75
CA VAL A 475 15.73 5.05 5.86
C VAL A 475 15.40 5.49 4.44
N ASN A 476 16.30 6.26 3.83
CA ASN A 476 16.21 6.60 2.42
C ASN A 476 16.60 5.38 1.58
N LEU A 477 15.69 4.90 0.73
CA LEU A 477 15.84 3.67 -0.05
C LEU A 477 16.72 3.85 -1.28
N ASN A 478 16.84 5.08 -1.81
CA ASN A 478 17.72 5.38 -2.93
C ASN A 478 19.18 5.40 -2.49
N THR A 479 19.48 6.06 -1.36
CA THR A 479 20.86 6.17 -0.83
C THR A 479 21.23 5.05 0.13
N PHE A 480 20.24 4.28 0.60
CA PHE A 480 20.38 3.23 1.62
C PHE A 480 21.05 3.72 2.91
N ARG A 481 20.57 4.87 3.41
CA ARG A 481 21.07 5.52 4.64
C ARG A 481 19.93 5.94 5.54
N VAL A 482 20.19 5.97 6.85
CA VAL A 482 19.24 6.56 7.82
C VAL A 482 19.05 8.04 7.50
N SER A 483 17.80 8.46 7.41
CA SER A 483 17.39 9.84 7.08
C SER A 483 16.62 10.53 8.22
N GLY A 484 16.35 9.81 9.32
CA GLY A 484 15.71 10.37 10.51
C GLY A 484 15.21 9.30 11.47
N SER A 485 14.74 9.73 12.64
CA SER A 485 14.06 8.87 13.62
C SER A 485 13.02 9.67 14.41
N LEU A 486 11.98 9.01 14.89
CA LEU A 486 10.91 9.60 15.68
C LEU A 486 10.57 8.68 16.85
N ASP A 487 10.63 9.19 18.09
CA ASP A 487 10.26 8.42 19.29
C ASP A 487 8.82 8.71 19.69
N LEU A 488 7.90 7.81 19.34
CA LEU A 488 6.47 7.96 19.60
C LEU A 488 6.15 7.98 21.09
N ALA A 489 7.00 7.39 21.93
CA ALA A 489 6.82 7.37 23.38
C ALA A 489 6.94 8.77 24.01
N LEU A 490 7.50 9.75 23.29
CA LEU A 490 7.54 11.16 23.73
C LEU A 490 6.17 11.85 23.65
N PHE A 491 5.28 11.38 22.78
CA PHE A 491 3.92 11.92 22.64
C PHE A 491 2.97 11.24 23.63
N HIS A 492 3.14 9.94 23.83
CA HIS A 492 2.42 9.18 24.85
C HIS A 492 3.20 7.91 25.23
N PRO A 493 3.44 7.60 26.53
CA PRO A 493 4.34 6.53 26.96
C PRO A 493 3.93 5.13 26.48
N ASP A 494 2.63 4.88 26.28
CA ASP A 494 2.12 3.60 25.78
C ASP A 494 2.22 3.44 24.24
N LEU A 495 2.68 4.45 23.49
CA LEU A 495 2.91 4.35 22.04
C LEU A 495 4.22 3.60 21.73
N CYS A 496 4.21 2.31 22.05
CA CYS A 496 5.33 1.42 21.85
C CYS A 496 4.85 0.02 21.48
N GLY A 497 5.76 -0.80 20.96
CA GLY A 497 5.53 -2.23 20.74
C GLY A 497 4.45 -2.52 19.71
N PHE A 498 4.68 -2.05 18.48
CA PHE A 498 3.76 -2.22 17.36
C PHE A 498 4.10 -3.46 16.54
N SER A 499 3.09 -4.26 16.17
CA SER A 499 3.29 -5.48 15.38
C SER A 499 3.47 -5.22 13.88
N GLY A 500 3.04 -4.06 13.41
CA GLY A 500 3.13 -3.60 12.03
C GLY A 500 2.64 -2.17 11.90
N ALA A 501 2.55 -1.68 10.66
CA ALA A 501 1.93 -0.41 10.35
C ALA A 501 1.22 -0.50 8.99
N VAL A 502 0.24 0.36 8.77
CA VAL A 502 -0.55 0.45 7.55
C VAL A 502 -0.45 1.87 7.01
N THR A 503 -0.21 2.03 5.71
CA THR A 503 -0.16 3.35 5.07
C THR A 503 -1.48 3.62 4.34
N VAL A 504 -2.11 4.76 4.62
CA VAL A 504 -3.25 5.29 3.84
C VAL A 504 -2.94 6.75 3.53
N THR A 505 -2.84 7.09 2.25
CA THR A 505 -2.34 8.39 1.78
C THR A 505 -0.92 8.67 2.34
N HIS A 506 -0.69 9.81 2.99
CA HIS A 506 0.57 10.18 3.65
C HIS A 506 0.63 9.75 5.12
N PHE A 507 -0.42 9.13 5.66
CA PHE A 507 -0.44 8.74 7.07
C PHE A 507 0.01 7.29 7.26
N ALA A 508 0.86 7.08 8.26
CA ALA A 508 1.15 5.76 8.81
C ALA A 508 0.33 5.50 10.07
N TYR A 509 -0.36 4.37 10.10
CA TYR A 509 -1.15 3.89 11.23
C TYR A 509 -0.43 2.70 11.86
N PHE A 510 0.15 2.88 13.04
CA PHE A 510 0.92 1.86 13.74
C PHE A 510 -0.01 0.92 14.51
N VAL A 511 0.11 -0.38 14.24
CA VAL A 511 -0.79 -1.42 14.76
C VAL A 511 -0.40 -1.81 16.18
N PRO A 512 -1.23 -1.53 17.20
CA PRO A 512 -0.86 -1.74 18.59
C PRO A 512 -0.83 -3.22 18.93
N TYR A 513 0.24 -3.63 19.62
CA TYR A 513 0.38 -4.99 20.11
C TYR A 513 0.63 -5.04 21.62
N MET A 514 1.80 -4.62 22.09
CA MET A 514 2.16 -4.70 23.52
C MET A 514 2.74 -3.38 24.03
N ARG A 515 2.31 -2.94 25.21
CA ARG A 515 2.85 -1.74 25.90
C ARG A 515 3.97 -2.09 26.90
N VAL A 516 4.65 -1.09 27.44
CA VAL A 516 5.64 -1.28 28.53
C VAL A 516 4.93 -1.73 29.80
N ARG A 517 5.59 -2.58 30.60
CA ARG A 517 5.10 -3.00 31.91
C ARG A 517 5.02 -1.80 32.87
N GLN A 518 3.90 -1.63 33.56
CA GLN A 518 3.81 -0.79 34.76
C GLN A 518 4.08 -1.66 36.01
N PRO A 519 4.96 -1.24 36.94
CA PRO A 519 5.39 -2.08 38.07
C PRO A 519 4.28 -2.49 39.07
N ASP A 520 3.23 -1.67 39.23
CA ASP A 520 2.41 -1.67 40.46
C ASP A 520 0.92 -1.99 40.27
N SER A 521 0.51 -2.70 39.21
CA SER A 521 -0.92 -3.00 38.98
C SER A 521 -1.22 -4.49 39.02
N GLU A 522 -2.20 -4.89 39.84
CA GLU A 522 -2.75 -6.25 39.89
C GLU A 522 -3.48 -6.67 38.59
N GLU A 523 -3.83 -5.75 37.69
CA GLU A 523 -4.72 -6.05 36.55
C GLU A 523 -4.41 -5.31 35.23
N VAL A 524 -3.14 -5.21 34.81
CA VAL A 524 -2.81 -4.57 33.52
C VAL A 524 -2.51 -5.63 32.45
N SER A 525 -3.51 -5.88 31.60
CA SER A 525 -3.28 -6.54 30.31
C SER A 525 -2.12 -5.83 29.57
N PRO A 526 -1.07 -6.56 29.15
CA PRO A 526 0.08 -5.97 28.46
C PRO A 526 -0.25 -5.58 27.02
N TYR A 527 -1.44 -5.95 26.53
CA TYR A 527 -1.89 -5.68 25.19
C TYR A 527 -2.48 -4.27 25.08
N SER A 528 -1.98 -3.52 24.11
CA SER A 528 -2.39 -2.14 23.84
C SER A 528 -3.52 -2.09 22.81
N GLY A 529 -4.41 -1.12 22.95
CA GLY A 529 -5.36 -0.70 21.92
C GLY A 529 -5.07 0.71 21.39
N LEU A 530 -3.88 1.26 21.67
CA LEU A 530 -3.53 2.63 21.35
C LEU A 530 -2.81 2.72 19.99
N VAL A 531 -3.54 3.13 18.95
CA VAL A 531 -3.02 3.32 17.59
C VAL A 531 -2.30 4.66 17.50
N ALA A 532 -1.09 4.70 16.92
CA ALA A 532 -0.46 5.96 16.51
C ALA A 532 -0.72 6.24 15.03
N ARG A 533 -1.01 7.51 14.71
CA ARG A 533 -1.06 8.06 13.36
C ARG A 533 0.07 9.08 13.19
N VAL A 534 0.93 8.87 12.20
CA VAL A 534 2.07 9.76 11.90
C VAL A 534 1.93 10.32 10.48
N ASP A 535 2.06 11.62 10.32
CA ASP A 535 2.18 12.24 8.99
C ASP A 535 3.59 11.99 8.43
N LEU A 536 3.68 11.33 7.29
CA LEU A 536 4.96 10.93 6.69
C LEU A 536 5.62 12.05 5.88
N ARG A 537 4.93 13.17 5.64
CA ARG A 537 5.47 14.33 4.91
C ARG A 537 6.43 15.12 5.77
N ASP A 538 6.00 15.44 7.00
CA ASP A 538 6.86 16.12 7.97
C ASP A 538 7.63 15.13 8.86
N PHE A 539 7.11 13.91 9.05
CA PHE A 539 7.64 12.90 9.94
C PHE A 539 7.83 13.38 11.40
N THR A 540 6.97 14.29 11.83
CA THR A 540 6.97 14.88 13.18
C THR A 540 5.57 15.03 13.76
N SER A 541 4.54 15.16 12.93
CA SER A 541 3.15 15.25 13.38
C SER A 541 2.62 13.87 13.79
N VAL A 542 2.31 13.73 15.08
CA VAL A 542 1.82 12.48 15.69
C VAL A 542 0.47 12.70 16.36
N GLN A 543 -0.45 11.78 16.11
CA GLN A 543 -1.74 11.66 16.78
C GLN A 543 -1.93 10.23 17.28
N PHE A 544 -2.86 10.02 18.19
CA PHE A 544 -3.17 8.68 18.70
C PHE A 544 -4.66 8.50 18.98
N LEU A 545 -5.10 7.24 18.93
CA LEU A 545 -6.50 6.85 19.12
C LEU A 545 -6.57 5.59 19.98
N ASP A 546 -7.29 5.65 21.09
CA ASP A 546 -7.52 4.51 21.97
C ASP A 546 -8.78 3.75 21.56
N LEU A 547 -8.60 2.57 20.99
CA LEU A 547 -9.71 1.71 20.55
C LEU A 547 -10.54 1.17 21.72
N THR A 548 -9.97 1.18 22.93
CA THR A 548 -10.57 0.55 24.10
C THR A 548 -11.69 1.37 24.73
N ILE A 549 -11.80 2.64 24.30
CA ILE A 549 -12.94 3.52 24.55
C ILE A 549 -14.21 2.97 23.89
N VAL A 550 -14.10 2.35 22.71
CA VAL A 550 -15.23 1.79 21.98
C VAL A 550 -15.56 0.38 22.47
N ASP A 551 -14.56 -0.47 22.63
CA ASP A 551 -14.71 -1.80 23.23
C ASP A 551 -13.41 -2.22 23.91
N THR A 552 -13.50 -2.61 25.19
CA THR A 552 -12.33 -2.90 26.05
C THR A 552 -11.47 -4.06 25.54
N GLY A 553 -12.02 -4.91 24.68
CA GLY A 553 -11.36 -6.05 24.03
C GLY A 553 -10.64 -5.71 22.72
N LEU A 554 -10.70 -4.47 22.22
CA LEU A 554 -9.94 -4.02 21.05
C LEU A 554 -8.48 -3.74 21.40
N ARG A 555 -7.76 -4.81 21.72
CA ARG A 555 -6.35 -4.80 22.14
C ARG A 555 -5.57 -5.89 21.42
N GLY A 556 -4.28 -5.63 21.23
CA GLY A 556 -3.29 -6.62 20.85
C GLY A 556 -3.53 -7.26 19.48
N PHE A 557 -3.28 -6.46 18.46
CA PHE A 557 -3.44 -6.82 17.05
C PHE A 557 -2.10 -7.24 16.44
N MET A 558 -2.15 -8.08 15.41
CA MET A 558 -0.96 -8.52 14.67
C MET A 558 -1.07 -8.12 13.20
N ARG A 559 -0.37 -7.05 12.82
CA ARG A 559 -0.43 -6.46 11.48
C ARG A 559 -1.83 -5.91 11.14
N GLY A 560 -1.95 -5.35 9.95
CA GLY A 560 -3.17 -4.79 9.43
C GLY A 560 -3.05 -4.55 7.93
N PHE A 561 -4.14 -4.14 7.32
CA PHE A 561 -4.19 -3.79 5.90
C PHE A 561 -5.14 -2.62 5.67
N ALA A 562 -4.96 -1.94 4.53
CA ALA A 562 -5.83 -0.85 4.11
C ALA A 562 -6.83 -1.34 3.06
N TYR A 563 -8.04 -0.80 3.09
CA TYR A 563 -9.01 -0.91 2.01
C TYR A 563 -9.75 0.41 1.87
N ARG A 564 -9.63 1.06 0.70
CA ARG A 564 -10.05 2.47 0.51
C ARG A 564 -9.44 3.38 1.58
N GLN A 565 -10.24 4.17 2.27
CA GLN A 565 -9.87 5.03 3.39
C GLN A 565 -9.88 4.32 4.75
N TYR A 566 -10.06 3.00 4.80
CA TYR A 566 -10.18 2.28 6.07
C TYR A 566 -8.90 1.51 6.40
N VAL A 567 -8.53 1.51 7.68
CA VAL A 567 -7.49 0.66 8.24
C VAL A 567 -8.13 -0.48 9.02
N PHE A 568 -7.77 -1.71 8.67
CA PHE A 568 -8.24 -2.93 9.33
C PHE A 568 -7.12 -3.53 10.18
N LEU A 569 -7.44 -3.84 11.44
CA LEU A 569 -6.50 -4.45 12.38
C LEU A 569 -6.83 -5.93 12.57
N VAL A 570 -5.82 -6.77 12.42
CA VAL A 570 -5.97 -8.23 12.50
C VAL A 570 -5.96 -8.67 13.97
N PRO A 571 -7.04 -9.31 14.46
CA PRO A 571 -7.15 -9.66 15.86
C PRO A 571 -6.25 -10.84 16.21
N HIS A 572 -5.49 -10.69 17.30
CA HIS A 572 -4.59 -11.72 17.79
C HIS A 572 -4.91 -12.05 19.25
N ARG A 573 -4.31 -11.32 20.21
CA ARG A 573 -4.40 -11.62 21.64
C ARG A 573 -4.70 -10.34 22.40
N TRP A 574 -5.79 -10.32 23.17
CA TRP A 574 -6.23 -9.08 23.84
C TRP A 574 -5.96 -9.08 25.34
N LYS A 575 -5.73 -10.25 25.93
CA LYS A 575 -5.45 -10.42 27.36
C LYS A 575 -4.35 -11.43 27.63
N PHE A 576 -3.66 -11.24 28.76
CA PHE A 576 -2.57 -12.13 29.16
C PHE A 576 -3.11 -13.46 29.66
N PHE A 577 -4.03 -13.43 30.61
CA PHE A 577 -4.55 -14.63 31.23
C PHE A 577 -6.05 -14.49 31.43
N ASP A 578 -6.77 -15.59 31.26
CA ASP A 578 -8.15 -15.72 31.68
C ASP A 578 -8.40 -17.19 32.04
N PRO A 579 -8.75 -17.49 33.30
CA PRO A 579 -9.07 -18.86 33.70
C PRO A 579 -10.41 -19.35 33.15
N LYS A 580 -11.29 -18.45 32.69
CA LYS A 580 -12.67 -18.75 32.26
C LYS A 580 -12.85 -18.81 30.74
N GLY A 581 -11.83 -18.46 29.96
CA GLY A 581 -11.98 -18.36 28.52
C GLY A 581 -10.70 -18.11 27.74
N PRO A 582 -10.78 -18.14 26.40
CA PRO A 582 -9.64 -17.93 25.53
C PRO A 582 -9.13 -16.50 25.64
N THR A 583 -7.81 -16.36 25.61
CA THR A 583 -7.11 -15.06 25.64
C THR A 583 -7.04 -14.39 24.26
N GLN A 584 -7.40 -15.12 23.22
CA GLN A 584 -7.38 -14.66 21.83
C GLN A 584 -8.66 -13.94 21.45
N SER A 585 -8.52 -12.96 20.57
CA SER A 585 -9.63 -12.15 20.07
C SER A 585 -9.99 -12.56 18.65
N GLY A 586 -11.28 -12.47 18.32
CA GLY A 586 -11.80 -12.49 16.95
C GLY A 586 -12.34 -11.12 16.51
N LYS A 587 -12.13 -10.05 17.29
CA LYS A 587 -12.67 -8.71 17.00
C LYS A 587 -11.80 -7.96 16.01
N VAL A 588 -12.18 -7.96 14.74
CA VAL A 588 -11.53 -7.15 13.69
C VAL A 588 -11.92 -5.70 13.89
N ALA A 589 -10.96 -4.81 14.11
CA ALA A 589 -11.22 -3.37 14.16
C ALA A 589 -11.09 -2.74 12.78
N ARG A 590 -11.99 -1.83 12.43
CA ARG A 590 -11.98 -0.97 11.25
C ARG A 590 -11.98 0.49 11.70
N ILE A 591 -10.97 1.24 11.25
CA ILE A 591 -10.78 2.66 11.55
C ILE A 591 -11.02 3.45 10.27
N ASP A 592 -11.94 4.41 10.30
CA ASP A 592 -12.10 5.41 9.25
C ASP A 592 -10.98 6.46 9.37
N THR A 593 -10.17 6.63 8.32
CA THR A 593 -9.06 7.58 8.39
C THR A 593 -9.52 9.04 8.29
N ASN A 594 -10.74 9.30 7.82
CA ASN A 594 -11.30 10.65 7.73
C ASN A 594 -11.87 11.12 9.07
N ASP A 595 -12.33 10.19 9.92
CA ASP A 595 -12.74 10.44 11.31
C ASP A 595 -11.82 9.69 12.28
N PHE A 596 -10.65 10.26 12.57
CA PHE A 596 -9.68 9.65 13.49
C PHE A 596 -10.02 9.94 14.97
N THR A 597 -11.25 9.62 15.35
CA THR A 597 -11.79 9.73 16.71
C THR A 597 -12.54 8.43 17.08
N PRO A 598 -13.00 8.25 18.33
CA PRO A 598 -13.75 7.05 18.69
C PRO A 598 -15.02 6.78 17.86
N SER A 599 -15.66 7.81 17.26
CA SER A 599 -16.83 7.62 16.40
C SER A 599 -16.50 7.00 15.04
N GLY A 600 -15.27 7.16 14.56
CA GLY A 600 -14.81 6.56 13.31
C GLY A 600 -14.36 5.10 13.43
N ILE A 601 -14.54 4.49 14.62
CA ILE A 601 -14.17 3.09 14.87
C ILE A 601 -15.41 2.21 14.77
N SER A 602 -15.25 1.08 14.09
CA SER A 602 -16.22 -0.02 14.08
C SER A 602 -15.48 -1.35 14.24
N PHE A 603 -16.16 -2.40 14.68
CA PHE A 603 -15.55 -3.72 14.79
C PHE A 603 -16.53 -4.85 14.45
N LEU A 604 -15.98 -5.97 14.02
CA LEU A 604 -16.70 -7.21 13.72
C LEU A 604 -16.13 -8.34 14.57
N ASP A 605 -16.97 -9.00 15.38
CA ASP A 605 -16.57 -10.20 16.13
C ASP A 605 -16.76 -11.46 15.30
N LEU A 606 -15.66 -11.97 14.76
CA LEU A 606 -15.66 -13.17 13.92
C LEU A 606 -16.10 -14.44 14.67
N THR A 607 -16.01 -14.46 16.00
CA THR A 607 -16.40 -15.64 16.80
C THR A 607 -17.91 -15.77 16.99
N ALA A 608 -18.64 -14.68 16.78
CA ALA A 608 -20.08 -14.59 16.95
C ALA A 608 -20.84 -14.34 15.63
N ALA A 609 -20.15 -13.84 14.59
CA ALA A 609 -20.74 -13.61 13.29
C ALA A 609 -21.19 -14.92 12.64
N LEU A 610 -22.41 -14.94 12.09
CA LEU A 610 -22.89 -16.05 11.27
C LEU A 610 -22.09 -16.09 9.97
N ARG A 611 -21.64 -17.30 9.59
CA ARG A 611 -20.95 -17.47 8.31
C ARG A 611 -21.93 -17.30 7.16
N SER A 612 -21.52 -16.54 6.14
CA SER A 612 -22.13 -16.50 4.81
C SER A 612 -21.72 -17.73 3.98
N GLN A 613 -21.84 -18.90 4.59
CA GLN A 613 -21.57 -20.26 4.07
C GLN A 613 -22.58 -21.21 4.70
N VAL A 614 -22.72 -22.40 4.14
CA VAL A 614 -23.67 -23.37 4.67
C VAL A 614 -22.96 -24.54 5.36
N PRO A 615 -23.44 -24.96 6.53
CA PRO A 615 -24.47 -24.31 7.37
C PRO A 615 -24.03 -22.94 7.93
N ASP A 616 -25.00 -22.05 8.11
CA ASP A 616 -24.84 -20.66 8.55
C ASP A 616 -24.84 -20.57 10.08
N PHE A 617 -23.68 -20.86 10.68
CA PHE A 617 -23.51 -20.73 12.13
C PHE A 617 -22.18 -20.05 12.47
N ALA A 618 -22.12 -19.46 13.67
CA ALA A 618 -20.94 -18.81 14.21
C ALA A 618 -19.84 -19.81 14.58
N ASP A 619 -18.59 -19.49 14.23
CA ASP A 619 -17.44 -20.33 14.54
C ASP A 619 -16.56 -19.68 15.61
N SER A 620 -16.67 -20.19 16.84
CA SER A 620 -15.94 -19.66 17.99
C SER A 620 -14.41 -19.77 17.86
N ASP A 621 -13.89 -20.58 16.92
CA ASP A 621 -12.44 -20.72 16.69
C ASP A 621 -11.84 -19.61 15.82
N LEU A 622 -12.65 -18.71 15.23
CA LEU A 622 -12.18 -17.61 14.39
C LEU A 622 -11.57 -16.47 15.21
N ARG A 623 -10.45 -16.77 15.86
CA ARG A 623 -9.69 -15.86 16.74
C ARG A 623 -8.20 -16.16 16.69
N GLY A 624 -7.37 -15.18 17.06
CA GLY A 624 -5.93 -15.39 17.19
C GLY A 624 -5.20 -15.53 15.86
N PHE A 625 -5.48 -14.62 14.93
CA PHE A 625 -4.82 -14.52 13.63
C PHE A 625 -3.50 -13.75 13.76
N HIS A 626 -2.51 -14.07 12.93
CA HIS A 626 -1.17 -13.45 13.01
C HIS A 626 -0.86 -12.46 11.86
N GLY A 627 -1.65 -12.49 10.80
CA GLY A 627 -1.51 -11.58 9.67
C GLY A 627 -2.79 -11.51 8.85
N GLY A 628 -2.81 -10.61 7.87
CA GLY A 628 -3.94 -10.49 6.96
C GLY A 628 -3.56 -9.79 5.68
N VAL A 629 -4.29 -10.11 4.61
CA VAL A 629 -4.08 -9.54 3.27
C VAL A 629 -5.42 -9.16 2.66
N VAL A 630 -5.39 -8.25 1.68
CA VAL A 630 -6.58 -7.77 0.99
C VAL A 630 -6.47 -8.03 -0.51
N SER A 631 -7.46 -8.74 -1.06
CA SER A 631 -7.56 -9.00 -2.50
C SER A 631 -8.99 -8.71 -2.97
N GLY A 632 -9.12 -7.81 -3.93
CA GLY A 632 -10.40 -7.21 -4.28
C GLY A 632 -11.05 -6.53 -3.08
N LYS A 633 -12.36 -6.72 -2.91
CA LYS A 633 -13.11 -6.23 -1.74
C LYS A 633 -13.02 -7.15 -0.51
N TYR A 634 -12.17 -8.18 -0.53
CA TYR A 634 -12.12 -9.18 0.53
C TYR A 634 -10.84 -9.09 1.35
N GLY A 635 -11.00 -9.11 2.67
CA GLY A 635 -9.90 -9.27 3.63
C GLY A 635 -9.76 -10.74 4.03
N PHE A 636 -8.54 -11.25 4.06
CA PHE A 636 -8.20 -12.62 4.43
C PHE A 636 -7.33 -12.62 5.68
N PHE A 637 -7.67 -13.44 6.67
CA PHE A 637 -6.98 -13.53 7.95
C PHE A 637 -6.23 -14.85 8.07
N VAL A 638 -4.94 -14.73 8.40
CA VAL A 638 -3.99 -15.83 8.41
C VAL A 638 -4.06 -16.57 9.75
N PRO A 639 -4.43 -17.87 9.76
CA PRO A 639 -4.68 -18.59 10.99
C PRO A 639 -3.38 -18.93 11.71
N TYR A 640 -3.38 -18.72 13.02
CA TYR A 640 -2.24 -19.04 13.87
C TYR A 640 -2.66 -19.86 15.08
N PHE A 641 -3.15 -19.25 16.16
CA PHE A 641 -3.43 -19.94 17.41
C PHE A 641 -4.69 -19.39 18.07
N ASN A 642 -5.72 -20.23 18.24
CA ASN A 642 -7.04 -19.79 18.69
C ASN A 642 -7.20 -19.73 20.23
N GLY A 643 -6.12 -19.96 20.99
CA GLY A 643 -6.14 -19.99 22.45
C GLY A 643 -6.19 -21.41 23.04
N ALA A 644 -6.57 -22.40 22.23
CA ALA A 644 -6.57 -23.82 22.62
C ALA A 644 -5.59 -24.63 21.75
N THR A 645 -5.63 -24.44 20.44
CA THR A 645 -4.80 -25.16 19.47
C THR A 645 -4.35 -24.26 18.32
N PHE A 646 -3.34 -24.69 17.57
CA PHE A 646 -3.00 -24.04 16.32
C PHE A 646 -4.12 -24.24 15.31
N SER A 647 -4.55 -23.16 14.66
CA SER A 647 -5.66 -23.17 13.72
C SER A 647 -5.15 -23.27 12.28
N GLY A 648 -5.94 -23.90 11.42
CA GLY A 648 -5.80 -23.85 9.96
C GLY A 648 -7.03 -23.23 9.27
N LYS A 649 -7.89 -22.55 10.03
CA LYS A 649 -9.11 -21.90 9.53
C LYS A 649 -8.81 -20.50 9.02
N VAL A 650 -8.58 -20.36 7.72
CA VAL A 650 -8.48 -19.06 7.05
C VAL A 650 -9.85 -18.39 7.06
N CYS A 651 -9.92 -17.17 7.59
CA CYS A 651 -11.15 -16.39 7.57
C CYS A 651 -11.10 -15.38 6.42
N ARG A 652 -12.24 -15.16 5.75
CA ARG A 652 -12.44 -14.16 4.71
C ARG A 652 -13.63 -13.30 5.08
N ILE A 653 -13.51 -11.97 4.95
CA ILE A 653 -14.63 -11.05 5.12
C ILE A 653 -14.81 -10.14 3.91
N ASN A 654 -16.06 -9.76 3.63
CA ASN A 654 -16.37 -8.69 2.67
C ASN A 654 -16.16 -7.32 3.33
N LEU A 655 -15.25 -6.51 2.80
CA LEU A 655 -14.86 -5.22 3.39
C LEU A 655 -15.83 -4.07 3.05
N ASP A 656 -16.69 -4.25 2.03
CA ASP A 656 -17.73 -3.26 1.71
C ASP A 656 -18.89 -3.35 2.71
N LYS A 657 -19.34 -4.57 3.03
CA LYS A 657 -20.46 -4.79 3.95
C LYS A 657 -20.02 -4.92 5.41
N PHE A 658 -18.82 -5.47 5.62
CA PHE A 658 -18.19 -5.64 6.94
C PHE A 658 -18.98 -6.52 7.92
N ASP A 659 -19.72 -7.49 7.40
CA ASP A 659 -20.53 -8.47 8.15
C ASP A 659 -20.58 -9.86 7.50
N GLU A 660 -20.27 -10.00 6.21
CA GLU A 660 -20.20 -11.30 5.54
C GLU A 660 -18.89 -12.03 5.86
N VAL A 661 -18.99 -13.12 6.62
CA VAL A 661 -17.85 -13.93 7.08
C VAL A 661 -17.85 -15.29 6.39
N GLN A 662 -16.70 -15.73 5.90
CA GLN A 662 -16.50 -17.04 5.31
C GLN A 662 -15.22 -17.68 5.84
N THR A 663 -15.18 -19.01 5.84
CA THR A 663 -14.11 -19.80 6.45
C THR A 663 -13.66 -20.90 5.51
N LEU A 664 -12.35 -21.10 5.44
CA LEU A 664 -11.69 -22.21 4.77
C LEU A 664 -10.79 -22.93 5.77
N ASP A 665 -11.12 -24.17 6.13
CA ASP A 665 -10.36 -25.03 7.02
C ASP A 665 -9.41 -25.93 6.24
N LEU A 666 -8.14 -25.53 6.21
CA LEU A 666 -7.07 -26.26 5.53
C LEU A 666 -6.79 -27.63 6.16
N THR A 667 -7.24 -27.84 7.40
CA THR A 667 -6.93 -29.04 8.17
C THR A 667 -7.76 -30.24 7.74
N GLN A 668 -8.83 -30.00 6.99
CA GLN A 668 -9.61 -31.04 6.32
C GLN A 668 -8.88 -31.64 5.12
N LEU A 669 -7.91 -30.92 4.54
CA LEU A 669 -7.01 -31.47 3.52
C LEU A 669 -5.82 -32.19 4.16
N ASP A 670 -5.16 -31.55 5.12
CA ASP A 670 -4.08 -32.14 5.89
C ASP A 670 -4.03 -31.50 7.28
N SER A 671 -4.14 -32.33 8.32
CA SER A 671 -4.26 -31.90 9.72
C SER A 671 -3.09 -31.05 10.22
N LYS A 672 -1.94 -31.05 9.52
CA LYS A 672 -0.75 -30.26 9.86
C LYS A 672 -0.74 -28.87 9.24
N LEU A 673 -1.68 -28.51 8.36
CA LEU A 673 -1.78 -27.17 7.74
C LEU A 673 -2.38 -26.15 8.72
N ARG A 674 -1.60 -25.79 9.74
CA ARG A 674 -1.96 -24.87 10.81
C ARG A 674 -0.77 -23.99 11.16
N GLY A 675 -1.01 -22.88 11.85
CA GLY A 675 0.08 -22.13 12.50
C GLY A 675 0.95 -21.31 11.54
N PHE A 676 0.33 -20.45 10.75
CA PHE A 676 1.00 -19.58 9.78
C PHE A 676 1.28 -18.19 10.36
N SER A 677 2.37 -17.55 9.93
CA SER A 677 2.78 -16.23 10.44
C SER A 677 2.33 -15.05 9.56
N ASP A 678 2.09 -15.28 8.26
CA ASP A 678 1.77 -14.20 7.34
C ASP A 678 1.09 -14.72 6.07
N GLY A 679 0.52 -13.78 5.31
CA GLY A 679 -0.08 -14.01 4.01
C GLY A 679 0.60 -13.13 2.95
N ILE A 680 0.86 -13.67 1.77
CA ILE A 680 1.52 -12.97 0.68
C ILE A 680 0.70 -13.14 -0.59
N LEU A 681 0.38 -12.06 -1.28
CA LEU A 681 -0.43 -12.10 -2.48
C LEU A 681 0.41 -12.26 -3.75
N SER A 682 -0.13 -12.96 -4.76
CA SER A 682 0.48 -13.03 -6.09
C SER A 682 0.46 -11.66 -6.78
N LYS A 683 1.54 -11.32 -7.49
CA LYS A 683 1.65 -10.08 -8.26
C LYS A 683 1.24 -10.22 -9.72
N VAL A 684 0.87 -11.41 -10.16
CA VAL A 684 0.37 -11.67 -11.51
C VAL A 684 -1.15 -11.49 -11.52
N GLN A 685 -1.63 -10.73 -12.50
CA GLN A 685 -3.04 -10.70 -12.84
C GLN A 685 -3.38 -11.99 -13.59
N GLU A 686 -4.24 -12.81 -13.00
CA GLU A 686 -4.77 -14.02 -13.61
C GLU A 686 -6.29 -13.94 -13.63
N THR A 687 -6.91 -14.59 -14.62
CA THR A 687 -8.36 -14.74 -14.67
C THR A 687 -8.84 -15.53 -13.47
N LEU A 688 -9.79 -14.96 -12.73
CA LEU A 688 -10.48 -15.64 -11.64
C LEU A 688 -11.58 -16.54 -12.19
N GLU A 689 -11.83 -17.68 -11.56
CA GLU A 689 -12.93 -18.58 -11.91
C GLU A 689 -14.32 -17.95 -11.66
N ALA A 690 -14.39 -16.98 -10.72
CA ALA A 690 -15.53 -16.11 -10.46
C ALA A 690 -15.01 -14.75 -9.97
N ASN A 691 -15.55 -13.65 -10.52
CA ASN A 691 -15.01 -12.30 -10.32
C ASN A 691 -15.18 -11.81 -8.86
N LEU A 692 -14.07 -11.46 -8.19
CA LEU A 692 -14.08 -10.92 -6.81
C LEU A 692 -14.60 -9.48 -6.73
N PHE A 693 -14.61 -8.75 -7.85
CA PHE A 693 -15.10 -7.37 -7.92
C PHE A 693 -16.56 -7.28 -8.37
N ASP A 694 -17.01 -8.16 -9.28
CA ASP A 694 -18.40 -8.19 -9.73
C ASP A 694 -19.22 -9.10 -8.83
N GLU A 695 -19.90 -8.49 -7.85
CA GLU A 695 -20.89 -9.15 -7.02
C GLU A 695 -22.04 -9.66 -7.90
N PHE A 696 -22.08 -10.98 -8.15
CA PHE A 696 -23.19 -11.56 -8.89
C PHE A 696 -24.49 -11.43 -8.09
N GLN A 697 -25.42 -10.63 -8.60
CA GLN A 697 -26.79 -10.56 -8.10
C GLN A 697 -27.59 -11.80 -8.54
N ILE A 698 -28.20 -12.50 -7.57
CA ILE A 698 -29.44 -13.26 -7.84
C ILE A 698 -30.58 -12.25 -7.76
N ARG A 699 -31.34 -12.09 -8.86
CA ARG A 699 -32.51 -11.20 -8.92
C ARG A 699 -33.56 -11.61 -7.89
N VAL A 700 -34.13 -10.61 -7.22
CA VAL A 700 -35.47 -10.68 -6.62
C VAL A 700 -36.45 -11.02 -7.76
N GLY A 701 -37.20 -12.12 -7.61
CA GLY A 701 -38.49 -12.30 -8.27
C GLY A 701 -38.50 -12.46 -9.79
N THR A 702 -38.59 -13.71 -10.25
CA THR A 702 -39.70 -14.10 -11.12
C THR A 702 -40.62 -14.94 -10.23
N THR A 703 -41.50 -14.41 -9.37
CA THR A 703 -42.74 -13.63 -9.59
C THR A 703 -43.71 -14.17 -10.65
N ASP A 704 -43.73 -15.48 -10.88
CA ASP A 704 -45.00 -16.12 -11.25
C ASP A 704 -45.38 -17.08 -10.10
N PRO A 705 -46.58 -16.96 -9.53
CA PRO A 705 -47.07 -17.92 -8.56
C PRO A 705 -47.29 -19.25 -9.28
N TYR A 706 -46.45 -20.24 -8.97
CA TYR A 706 -46.82 -21.62 -9.27
C TYR A 706 -47.86 -22.04 -8.24
N ASP A 707 -49.13 -21.81 -8.58
CA ASP A 707 -50.24 -22.49 -7.95
C ASP A 707 -50.08 -24.00 -8.20
N TYR A 708 -49.81 -24.73 -7.12
CA TYR A 708 -50.19 -26.14 -7.03
C TYR A 708 -51.30 -26.22 -5.99
N THR A 709 -52.54 -26.25 -6.49
CA THR A 709 -53.64 -26.91 -5.78
C THR A 709 -53.34 -28.41 -5.74
N TYR A 710 -53.58 -29.03 -4.57
CA TYR A 710 -53.35 -30.45 -4.29
C TYR A 710 -54.06 -31.39 -5.27
#